data_AF-A0A384CXV4-F1
#
_entry.id   AF-A0A384CXV4-F1
#
_cell.length_a   1.000
_cell.length_b   1.000
_cell.length_c   1.000
_cell.angle_alpha   90.00
_cell.angle_beta   90.00
_cell.angle_gamma   90.00
#
_symmetry.space_group_name_H-M   'P 1'
#
loop_
_entity.id
_entity.type
_entity.pdbx_description
1 polymer ?
#
loop_
_entity_poly.entity_id
_entity_poly.type
_entity_poly.pdbx_seq_one_letter_code
_entity_poly.pdbx_strand_id
1 'polypeptide(L)'
;MYLQNLFTPGRFINAALCKALQIFCRGTERNLDLSWSELKKEVTLAVESELQGSVTEYEFSQEEFRNLQQEFWCKFYACCLQYQEALSHPLALHLNPHTNMVCLLKKGYLSFLVPSSLVDHLYLLPDENLLAEDEAAISDDVDVARDVMCLIKCLRLIGESVTMDMSAVMEMSCYNLQSPEKAAEQILEDLITIDVENVMEDICSKLQEIKNPIQAIGLLVREMDYETEVEMEKGFNPAQPLNIRLNLSQLYGSNTAACIVCRGVCKIASTRFLICRDLLILQQLLMRLGDAVILGAGQLIQDQQDLLHRTTPLLLSYYLIKWGSQCLATDVPVDALESNLQHLSVLELTDSGAVMANKFVSSPQTIVELFFQEVARKHIISHLFSQPKAPLSQTGLNWPEMITATTNYLLQLLWPSNPGCLFLECLMGNCQYVQLQDYIQLLRPWCQVNVGSCRFMLGRCYLVTGEGQKALDCFRHAASEVGKEEFLDRLIRSEDGEIVSTPKMQYYDKVLRLLDVVGLPELVIQLASSVLTEAGGDWKSQATLRTCIFKHHLDLGHNSQAYEALTQIPDSSRQLDCLRQLVVVLCERSQLQDLVEFPYVNLHNEVVAIIESRARAVDLMTHNYYELLYAFHVFRHNYRKAGTVMFEYGMRLGREVRTLRGLEKQGNCYLAAVNCLRLIRPEYAWIVHPASGAVYDRPGASPKRNHDGECTAAPTNRQIEILELGDLEKECSLARIRLTLAQHDPAAVAVAGSSSAEEMVSLLVQAGLFDTAISLCQTFKLPLTPVFEGLAFKCIKLQLGGEAAQAEAWSWLAANQLSSVITTKESSATDEAWRLLSTYLERYQVQNNLYHHCVINKLLSHGVPLPNWLINSYKKVDAAELLRLYLNYDLLEEAVDLVSEYVDAVLGKGHQYFGIEFPLSATAPMVWLPYSSIDQLLQALGENSANSHNLALSQKILDKLEDYQQKVDKATRDLLYRRNL
;
A
#
# COMPACT_ATOMS: atom_id res chain seq x y z
N MET A 1 -12.02 12.38 45.67
CA MET A 1 -11.36 12.39 46.99
C MET A 1 -11.24 11.00 47.64
N TYR A 2 -12.29 10.37 48.17
CA TYR A 2 -12.16 9.08 48.90
C TYR A 2 -11.49 7.97 48.08
N LEU A 3 -11.92 7.77 46.84
CA LEU A 3 -11.29 6.80 45.94
C LEU A 3 -9.82 7.10 45.66
N GLN A 4 -9.48 8.37 45.44
CA GLN A 4 -8.08 8.75 45.25
C GLN A 4 -7.27 8.44 46.52
N ASN A 5 -7.80 8.77 47.71
CA ASN A 5 -7.15 8.49 48.99
C ASN A 5 -7.00 7.00 49.29
N LEU A 6 -8.01 6.17 49.01
CA LEU A 6 -7.95 4.73 49.27
C LEU A 6 -6.95 4.03 48.34
N PHE A 7 -6.91 4.46 47.08
CA PHE A 7 -6.08 3.87 46.04
C PHE A 7 -4.78 4.65 45.81
N THR A 8 -4.44 5.61 46.68
CA THR A 8 -3.10 6.22 46.63
C THR A 8 -2.09 5.11 46.90
N PRO A 9 -1.08 4.97 46.04
CA PRO A 9 -0.18 3.84 46.11
C PRO A 9 0.49 3.88 47.50
N GLY A 10 0.59 2.74 48.17
CA GLY A 10 1.32 2.58 49.43
C GLY A 10 0.59 3.03 50.71
N ARG A 11 -0.61 3.62 50.61
CA ARG A 11 -1.41 3.97 51.80
C ARG A 11 -2.14 2.76 52.38
N PHE A 12 -2.81 1.99 51.52
CA PHE A 12 -3.48 0.75 51.87
C PHE A 12 -2.91 -0.42 51.08
N ILE A 13 -2.83 -1.58 51.74
CA ILE A 13 -2.39 -2.82 51.09
C ILE A 13 -3.60 -3.46 50.40
N ASN A 14 -3.38 -4.10 49.24
CA ASN A 14 -4.43 -4.79 48.49
C ASN A 14 -5.24 -5.76 49.38
N ALA A 15 -4.55 -6.55 50.22
CA ALA A 15 -5.17 -7.47 51.17
C ALA A 15 -6.10 -6.78 52.20
N ALA A 16 -5.84 -5.53 52.58
CA ALA A 16 -6.71 -4.77 53.48
C ALA A 16 -7.98 -4.33 52.75
N LEU A 17 -7.84 -3.81 51.52
CA LEU A 17 -8.96 -3.36 50.69
C LEU A 17 -9.88 -4.52 50.31
N CYS A 18 -9.33 -5.67 49.88
CA CYS A 18 -10.14 -6.85 49.55
C CYS A 18 -10.92 -7.37 50.76
N LYS A 19 -10.30 -7.43 51.95
CA LYS A 19 -10.98 -7.85 53.18
C LYS A 19 -12.06 -6.87 53.62
N ALA A 20 -11.80 -5.56 53.50
CA ALA A 20 -12.80 -4.53 53.79
C ALA A 20 -14.00 -4.65 52.86
N LEU A 21 -13.78 -4.87 51.56
CA LEU A 21 -14.83 -5.06 50.56
C LEU A 21 -15.66 -6.33 50.81
N GLN A 22 -15.03 -7.46 51.14
CA GLN A 22 -15.73 -8.71 51.45
C GLN A 22 -16.73 -8.56 52.60
N ILE A 23 -16.36 -7.79 53.62
CA ILE A 23 -17.20 -7.56 54.80
C ILE A 23 -18.29 -6.53 54.49
N PHE A 24 -17.94 -5.49 53.74
CA PHE A 24 -18.90 -4.46 53.33
C PHE A 24 -20.04 -5.06 52.48
N CYS A 25 -19.75 -6.00 51.57
CA CYS A 25 -20.74 -6.62 50.69
C CYS A 25 -21.51 -7.80 51.31
N ARG A 26 -21.29 -8.16 52.58
CA ARG A 26 -21.96 -9.26 53.32
C ARG A 26 -22.21 -10.56 52.51
N GLY A 27 -21.25 -11.04 51.72
CA GLY A 27 -21.52 -12.21 50.86
C GLY A 27 -20.33 -12.92 50.22
N THR A 28 -20.09 -14.16 50.68
CA THR A 28 -19.32 -15.28 50.09
C THR A 28 -17.82 -15.08 49.79
N GLU A 29 -17.02 -16.09 50.16
CA GLU A 29 -15.62 -16.28 49.82
C GLU A 29 -15.44 -16.40 48.28
N ARG A 30 -15.55 -15.29 47.55
CA ARG A 30 -14.95 -15.20 46.22
C ARG A 30 -13.48 -14.90 46.43
N ASN A 31 -12.61 -15.75 45.90
CA ASN A 31 -11.18 -15.46 45.79
C ASN A 31 -11.02 -14.27 44.84
N LEU A 32 -10.94 -13.07 45.40
CA LEU A 32 -10.80 -11.82 44.65
C LEU A 32 -9.32 -11.59 44.35
N ASP A 33 -8.75 -12.40 43.45
CA ASP A 33 -7.53 -12.03 42.71
C ASP A 33 -7.92 -11.00 41.64
N LEU A 34 -8.50 -9.87 42.08
CA LEU A 34 -8.91 -8.78 41.21
C LEU A 34 -7.71 -7.92 40.85
N SER A 35 -7.69 -7.42 39.61
CA SER A 35 -6.78 -6.35 39.24
C SER A 35 -7.11 -5.07 40.03
N TRP A 36 -6.15 -4.16 40.15
CA TRP A 36 -6.32 -2.90 40.89
C TRP A 36 -7.46 -2.03 40.32
N SER A 37 -7.67 -2.09 39.00
CA SER A 37 -8.73 -1.34 38.31
C SER A 37 -10.12 -1.96 38.56
N GLU A 38 -10.22 -3.29 38.56
CA GLU A 38 -11.44 -4.01 38.91
C GLU A 38 -11.78 -3.83 40.38
N LEU A 39 -10.80 -3.89 41.28
CA LEU A 39 -11.01 -3.61 42.70
C LEU A 39 -11.57 -2.21 42.92
N LYS A 40 -11.06 -1.21 42.20
CA LYS A 40 -11.60 0.16 42.25
C LYS A 40 -13.06 0.21 41.81
N LYS A 41 -13.41 -0.49 40.72
CA LYS A 41 -14.80 -0.58 40.23
C LYS A 41 -15.72 -1.31 41.22
N GLU A 42 -15.28 -2.43 41.78
CA GLU A 42 -16.05 -3.20 42.74
C GLU A 42 -16.27 -2.41 44.05
N VAL A 43 -15.26 -1.67 44.54
CA VAL A 43 -15.43 -0.76 45.68
C VAL A 43 -16.45 0.33 45.38
N THR A 44 -16.41 0.94 44.18
CA THR A 44 -17.41 1.95 43.80
C THR A 44 -18.81 1.36 43.72
N LEU A 45 -18.96 0.20 43.08
CA LEU A 45 -20.26 -0.48 42.94
C LEU A 45 -20.81 -0.92 44.29
N ALA A 46 -19.96 -1.40 45.20
CA ALA A 46 -20.36 -1.78 46.54
C ALA A 46 -20.93 -0.59 47.33
N VAL A 47 -20.20 0.54 47.35
CA VAL A 47 -20.66 1.77 48.03
C VAL A 47 -21.91 2.34 47.36
N GLU A 48 -21.98 2.34 46.04
CA GLU A 48 -23.16 2.78 45.27
C GLU A 48 -24.38 1.89 45.50
N SER A 49 -24.20 0.58 45.65
CA SER A 49 -25.30 -0.37 45.90
C SER A 49 -25.93 -0.17 47.28
N GLU A 50 -25.11 0.07 48.31
CA GLU A 50 -25.57 0.40 49.67
C GLU A 50 -26.24 1.78 49.71
N LEU A 51 -25.70 2.75 48.97
CA LEU A 51 -26.34 4.05 48.77
C LEU A 51 -27.72 3.90 48.14
N GLN A 52 -27.85 3.18 47.02
CA GLN A 52 -29.14 2.93 46.35
C GLN A 52 -30.12 2.18 47.25
N GLY A 53 -29.66 1.23 48.05
CA GLY A 53 -30.49 0.51 49.01
C GLY A 53 -31.04 1.39 50.14
N SER A 54 -30.38 2.51 50.46
CA SER A 54 -30.79 3.45 51.51
C SER A 54 -31.76 4.54 51.05
N VAL A 55 -31.89 4.76 49.74
CA VAL A 55 -32.78 5.78 49.17
C VAL A 55 -34.19 5.21 49.05
N THR A 56 -35.07 5.56 50.01
CA THR A 56 -36.47 5.11 50.03
C THR A 56 -37.45 6.09 49.38
N GLU A 57 -37.04 7.34 49.11
CA GLU A 57 -37.89 8.41 48.59
C GLU A 57 -37.59 8.76 47.12
N TYR A 58 -38.62 9.12 46.35
CA TYR A 58 -38.53 9.42 44.91
C TYR A 58 -37.95 10.81 44.59
N GLU A 59 -38.00 11.76 45.54
CA GLU A 59 -37.34 13.07 45.45
C GLU A 59 -36.27 13.17 46.54
N PHE A 60 -35.04 13.49 46.15
CA PHE A 60 -33.87 13.46 47.04
C PHE A 60 -33.17 14.81 47.01
N SER A 61 -32.92 15.42 48.17
CA SER A 61 -32.14 16.66 48.20
C SER A 61 -30.66 16.39 47.90
N GLN A 62 -29.99 17.31 47.19
CA GLN A 62 -28.57 17.14 46.87
C GLN A 62 -27.68 17.13 48.12
N GLU A 63 -28.11 17.79 49.19
CA GLU A 63 -27.38 17.86 50.46
C GLU A 63 -27.47 16.55 51.23
N GLU A 64 -28.66 15.95 51.33
CA GLU A 64 -28.82 14.61 51.95
C GLU A 64 -28.07 13.55 51.15
N PHE A 65 -28.04 13.66 49.82
CA PHE A 65 -27.27 12.73 48.97
C PHE A 65 -25.78 12.81 49.27
N ARG A 66 -25.24 14.03 49.38
CA ARG A 66 -23.83 14.25 49.73
C ARG A 66 -23.52 13.72 51.14
N ASN A 67 -24.40 13.96 52.11
CA ASN A 67 -24.22 13.48 53.48
C ASN A 67 -24.21 11.94 53.55
N LEU A 68 -25.13 11.27 52.86
CA LEU A 68 -25.15 9.82 52.78
C LEU A 68 -23.92 9.26 52.06
N GLN A 69 -23.52 9.87 50.93
CA GLN A 69 -22.28 9.49 50.25
C GLN A 69 -21.08 9.60 51.20
N GLN A 70 -20.95 10.72 51.91
CA GLN A 70 -19.88 10.89 52.89
C GLN A 70 -19.95 9.84 54.00
N GLU A 71 -21.13 9.54 54.52
CA GLU A 71 -21.30 8.54 55.58
C GLU A 71 -20.84 7.15 55.12
N PHE A 72 -21.29 6.67 53.95
CA PHE A 72 -20.90 5.35 53.45
C PHE A 72 -19.42 5.28 53.07
N TRP A 73 -18.87 6.32 52.44
CA TRP A 73 -17.44 6.38 52.16
C TRP A 73 -16.59 6.43 53.44
N CYS A 74 -17.02 7.16 54.47
CA CYS A 74 -16.39 7.18 55.79
C CYS A 74 -16.42 5.80 56.45
N LYS A 75 -17.57 5.11 56.43
CA LYS A 75 -17.72 3.74 56.96
C LYS A 75 -16.76 2.78 56.27
N PHE A 76 -16.70 2.80 54.94
CA PHE A 76 -15.79 1.96 54.17
C PHE A 76 -14.32 2.28 54.47
N TYR A 77 -13.95 3.57 54.49
CA TYR A 77 -12.60 4.03 54.83
C TYR A 77 -12.17 3.59 56.24
N ALA A 78 -13.05 3.72 57.23
CA ALA A 78 -12.78 3.28 58.59
C ALA A 78 -12.56 1.76 58.66
N CYS A 79 -13.32 0.96 57.91
CA CYS A 79 -13.09 -0.48 57.79
C CYS A 79 -11.70 -0.79 57.22
N CYS A 80 -11.31 -0.12 56.13
CA CYS A 80 -9.98 -0.27 55.54
C CYS A 80 -8.86 0.07 56.53
N LEU A 81 -9.03 1.15 57.32
CA LEU A 81 -8.06 1.58 58.33
C LEU A 81 -7.88 0.53 59.44
N GLN A 82 -8.96 -0.01 59.99
CA GLN A 82 -8.91 -1.04 61.02
C GLN A 82 -8.13 -2.28 60.56
N TYR A 83 -8.32 -2.73 59.31
CA TYR A 83 -7.57 -3.85 58.76
C TYR A 83 -6.12 -3.52 58.48
N GLN A 84 -5.83 -2.30 58.00
CA GLN A 84 -4.46 -1.85 57.79
C GLN A 84 -3.68 -1.78 59.12
N GLU A 85 -4.32 -1.33 60.21
CA GLU A 85 -3.74 -1.33 61.56
C GLU A 85 -3.47 -2.75 62.07
N ALA A 86 -4.40 -3.68 61.83
CA ALA A 86 -4.18 -5.08 62.18
C ALA A 86 -2.97 -5.69 61.43
N LEU A 87 -2.78 -5.30 60.17
CA LEU A 87 -1.64 -5.72 59.34
C LEU A 87 -0.33 -5.00 59.67
N SER A 88 -0.39 -3.80 60.26
CA SER A 88 0.79 -2.99 60.60
C SER A 88 1.48 -3.42 61.90
N HIS A 89 0.89 -4.36 62.64
CA HIS A 89 1.44 -4.86 63.89
C HIS A 89 2.88 -5.42 63.70
N PRO A 90 3.88 -4.88 64.43
CA PRO A 90 5.27 -5.31 64.30
C PRO A 90 5.45 -6.72 64.89
N LEU A 91 6.17 -7.58 64.17
CA LEU A 91 6.48 -8.95 64.56
C LEU A 91 7.93 -9.11 65.00
N ALA A 92 8.86 -8.57 64.21
CA ALA A 92 10.29 -8.71 64.46
C ALA A 92 11.11 -7.59 63.80
N LEU A 93 12.31 -7.34 64.31
CA LEU A 93 13.31 -6.48 63.69
C LEU A 93 14.50 -7.34 63.26
N HIS A 94 14.89 -7.23 62.00
CA HIS A 94 16.00 -7.98 61.41
C HIS A 94 17.07 -7.01 60.91
N LEU A 95 18.30 -7.21 61.36
CA LEU A 95 19.48 -6.48 60.89
C LEU A 95 20.30 -7.41 60.00
N ASN A 96 20.55 -6.99 58.76
CA ASN A 96 21.48 -7.70 57.90
C ASN A 96 22.92 -7.20 58.17
N PRO A 97 23.82 -8.04 58.71
CA PRO A 97 25.17 -7.62 59.10
C PRO A 97 26.07 -7.27 57.91
N HIS A 98 25.72 -7.69 56.69
CA HIS A 98 26.53 -7.41 55.49
C HIS A 98 26.21 -6.07 54.84
N THR A 99 24.99 -5.57 55.03
CA THR A 99 24.51 -4.33 54.41
C THR A 99 24.16 -3.24 55.41
N ASN A 100 24.18 -3.54 56.72
CA ASN A 100 23.64 -2.67 57.77
C ASN A 100 22.17 -2.27 57.53
N MET A 101 21.43 -3.10 56.78
CA MET A 101 20.03 -2.86 56.48
C MET A 101 19.17 -3.31 57.65
N VAL A 102 18.34 -2.39 58.17
CA VAL A 102 17.37 -2.69 59.22
C VAL A 102 16.00 -2.85 58.58
N CYS A 103 15.43 -4.05 58.71
CA CYS A 103 14.09 -4.40 58.26
C CYS A 103 13.18 -4.64 59.47
N LEU A 104 12.04 -3.98 59.49
CA LEU A 104 10.94 -4.21 60.43
C LEU A 104 9.89 -5.09 59.74
N LEU A 105 9.76 -6.32 60.21
CA LEU A 105 8.75 -7.27 59.78
C LEU A 105 7.42 -6.96 60.48
N LYS A 106 6.37 -6.66 59.71
CA LYS A 106 5.00 -6.53 60.20
C LYS A 106 4.14 -7.69 59.69
N LYS A 107 2.94 -7.87 60.24
CA LYS A 107 2.02 -8.95 59.84
C LYS A 107 1.69 -8.96 58.35
N GLY A 108 1.51 -7.80 57.72
CA GLY A 108 1.11 -7.69 56.32
C GLY A 108 2.18 -7.20 55.35
N TYR A 109 3.28 -6.61 55.83
CA TYR A 109 4.26 -5.93 54.97
C TYR A 109 5.60 -5.72 55.66
N LEU A 110 6.62 -5.34 54.87
CA LEU A 110 7.97 -5.01 55.34
C LEU A 110 8.14 -3.50 55.40
N SER A 111 8.87 -3.00 56.40
CA SER A 111 9.29 -1.61 56.51
C SER A 111 10.81 -1.55 56.66
N PHE A 112 11.46 -0.57 56.04
CA PHE A 112 12.92 -0.40 56.10
C PHE A 112 13.25 0.94 56.75
N LEU A 113 14.31 0.97 57.55
CA LEU A 113 14.81 2.23 58.10
C LEU A 113 15.72 2.91 57.07
N VAL A 114 15.45 4.19 56.82
CA VAL A 114 16.14 5.04 55.84
C VAL A 114 16.48 6.37 56.52
N PRO A 115 17.70 6.90 56.36
CA PRO A 115 18.06 8.23 56.87
C PRO A 115 17.18 9.32 56.27
N SER A 116 16.79 10.31 57.07
CA SER A 116 16.13 11.53 56.59
C SER A 116 17.19 12.53 56.10
N SER A 117 16.86 13.33 55.09
CA SER A 117 17.70 14.47 54.73
C SER A 117 17.65 15.53 55.85
N LEU A 118 18.69 16.36 55.97
CA LEU A 118 18.78 17.37 57.03
C LEU A 118 17.54 18.29 57.05
N VAL A 119 17.15 18.81 55.89
CA VAL A 119 15.99 19.72 55.77
C VAL A 119 14.69 19.03 56.19
N ASP A 120 14.48 17.76 55.77
CA ASP A 120 13.29 17.00 56.16
C ASP A 120 13.28 16.67 57.65
N HIS A 121 14.44 16.33 58.21
CA HIS A 121 14.63 16.05 59.64
C HIS A 121 14.30 17.29 60.47
N LEU A 122 14.88 18.43 60.09
CA LEU A 122 14.63 19.69 60.75
C LEU A 122 13.18 20.12 60.62
N TYR A 123 12.42 19.80 59.57
CA TYR A 123 11.00 20.15 59.52
C TYR A 123 10.12 19.21 60.36
N LEU A 124 10.41 17.90 60.38
CA LEU A 124 9.58 16.86 61.02
C LEU A 124 9.80 16.70 62.54
N LEU A 125 10.90 17.22 63.09
CA LEU A 125 11.20 17.12 64.52
C LEU A 125 10.15 17.85 65.40
N PRO A 126 9.82 17.35 66.60
CA PRO A 126 9.06 18.14 67.59
C PRO A 126 9.87 19.35 68.08
N ASP A 127 9.18 20.43 68.49
CA ASP A 127 9.80 21.67 68.99
C ASP A 127 10.75 21.45 70.17
N GLU A 128 10.42 20.50 71.07
CA GLU A 128 11.24 20.16 72.23
C GLU A 128 12.63 19.63 71.87
N ASN A 129 12.73 18.90 70.75
CA ASN A 129 13.98 18.26 70.31
C ASN A 129 14.80 19.14 69.37
N LEU A 130 14.22 20.21 68.83
CA LEU A 130 14.90 21.10 67.87
C LEU A 130 16.05 21.87 68.53
N LEU A 131 15.93 22.19 69.82
CA LEU A 131 16.96 22.93 70.58
C LEU A 131 18.18 22.08 70.93
N ALA A 132 18.11 20.76 70.75
CA ALA A 132 19.17 19.81 71.09
C ALA A 132 20.07 19.42 69.91
N GLU A 133 19.75 19.88 68.69
CA GLU A 133 20.53 19.60 67.48
C GLU A 133 21.81 20.44 67.41
N ASP A 134 22.89 19.85 66.89
CA ASP A 134 24.20 20.51 66.76
C ASP A 134 24.14 21.60 65.67
N GLU A 135 24.32 22.87 66.05
CA GLU A 135 24.33 24.04 65.14
C GLU A 135 25.36 23.89 63.99
N ALA A 136 26.43 23.12 64.22
CA ALA A 136 27.48 22.84 63.23
C ALA A 136 27.06 21.92 62.08
N ALA A 137 25.97 21.16 62.22
CA ALA A 137 25.47 20.30 61.14
C ALA A 137 24.70 21.08 60.07
N ILE A 138 24.27 22.31 60.37
CA ILE A 138 23.40 23.14 59.52
C ILE A 138 24.22 24.12 58.67
N SER A 139 25.20 24.79 59.29
CA SER A 139 26.06 25.77 58.62
C SER A 139 27.35 25.94 59.42
N ASP A 140 28.46 26.24 58.74
CA ASP A 140 29.71 26.64 59.39
C ASP A 140 29.57 27.97 60.18
N ASP A 141 28.56 28.78 59.83
CA ASP A 141 28.19 30.00 60.54
C ASP A 141 27.04 29.75 61.53
N VAL A 142 27.36 29.92 62.82
CA VAL A 142 26.45 29.72 63.96
C VAL A 142 25.25 30.66 63.92
N ASP A 143 25.43 31.90 63.46
CA ASP A 143 24.33 32.87 63.37
C ASP A 143 23.32 32.45 62.29
N VAL A 144 23.81 31.96 61.16
CA VAL A 144 22.95 31.44 60.07
C VAL A 144 22.24 30.17 60.50
N ALA A 145 22.92 29.26 61.22
CA ALA A 145 22.31 28.04 61.74
C ALA A 145 21.13 28.36 62.68
N ARG A 146 21.28 29.38 63.56
CA ARG A 146 20.19 29.84 64.44
C ARG A 146 19.05 30.47 63.67
N ASP A 147 19.35 31.33 62.69
CA ASP A 147 18.33 31.96 61.84
C ASP A 147 17.52 30.91 61.07
N VAL A 148 18.16 29.85 60.55
CA VAL A 148 17.48 28.72 59.88
C VAL A 148 16.60 27.94 60.86
N MET A 149 17.05 27.71 62.09
CA MET A 149 16.26 27.02 63.10
C MET A 149 15.02 27.82 63.52
N CYS A 150 15.15 29.13 63.71
CA CYS A 150 14.00 30.00 63.97
C CYS A 150 13.05 30.08 62.78
N LEU A 151 13.58 30.13 61.54
CA LEU A 151 12.77 30.07 60.32
C LEU A 151 11.94 28.80 60.26
N ILE A 152 12.53 27.63 60.53
CA ILE A 152 11.83 26.34 60.50
C ILE A 152 10.73 26.28 61.56
N LYS A 153 10.94 26.86 62.74
CA LYS A 153 9.86 27.00 63.75
C LYS A 153 8.69 27.82 63.21
N CYS A 154 8.95 28.94 62.52
CA CYS A 154 7.89 29.72 61.88
C CYS A 154 7.14 28.91 60.81
N LEU A 155 7.85 28.15 59.98
CA LEU A 155 7.25 27.30 58.96
C LEU A 155 6.32 26.22 59.56
N ARG A 156 6.68 25.63 60.70
CA ARG A 156 5.83 24.64 61.39
C ARG A 156 4.57 25.26 61.96
N LEU A 157 4.65 26.42 62.61
CA LEU A 157 3.47 27.13 63.12
C LEU A 157 2.48 27.43 61.99
N ILE A 158 2.98 27.80 60.81
CA ILE A 158 2.16 27.94 59.59
C ILE A 158 1.62 26.56 59.17
N GLY A 159 2.45 25.54 59.10
CA GLY A 159 2.04 24.19 58.70
C GLY A 159 0.93 23.60 59.58
N GLU A 160 0.95 23.85 60.88
CA GLU A 160 -0.05 23.40 61.86
C GLU A 160 -1.36 24.19 61.78
N SER A 161 -1.31 25.47 61.41
CA SER A 161 -2.50 26.32 61.26
C SER A 161 -3.23 26.14 59.92
N VAL A 162 -2.56 25.60 58.89
CA VAL A 162 -3.17 25.33 57.59
C VAL A 162 -4.16 24.16 57.67
N THR A 163 -5.43 24.45 57.41
CA THR A 163 -6.50 23.45 57.36
C THR A 163 -6.42 22.54 56.13
N MET A 164 -7.14 21.41 56.17
CA MET A 164 -7.21 20.50 55.02
C MET A 164 -7.78 21.18 53.77
N ASP A 165 -8.75 22.08 53.93
CA ASP A 165 -9.36 22.80 52.80
C ASP A 165 -8.35 23.78 52.17
N MET A 166 -7.61 24.54 52.99
CA MET A 166 -6.51 25.40 52.52
C MET A 166 -5.42 24.61 51.80
N SER A 167 -5.07 23.42 52.30
CA SER A 167 -4.09 22.54 51.64
C SER A 167 -4.58 22.07 50.26
N ALA A 168 -5.88 21.80 50.13
CA ALA A 168 -6.49 21.41 48.87
C ALA A 168 -6.55 22.57 47.87
N VAL A 169 -6.73 23.81 48.33
CA VAL A 169 -6.65 25.01 47.48
C VAL A 169 -5.28 25.10 46.80
N MET A 170 -4.18 24.92 47.54
CA MET A 170 -2.83 24.93 46.97
C MET A 170 -2.59 23.79 45.96
N GLU A 171 -3.03 22.57 46.27
CA GLU A 171 -2.86 21.45 45.34
C GLU A 171 -3.72 21.63 44.07
N MET A 172 -4.93 22.18 44.22
CA MET A 172 -5.84 22.44 43.10
C MET A 172 -5.36 23.61 42.25
N SER A 173 -4.76 24.65 42.83
CA SER A 173 -4.15 25.75 42.08
C SER A 173 -2.97 25.26 41.26
N CYS A 174 -2.12 24.38 41.81
CA CYS A 174 -1.03 23.75 41.08
C CYS A 174 -1.55 22.89 39.91
N TYR A 175 -2.58 22.07 40.14
CA TYR A 175 -3.19 21.24 39.11
C TYR A 175 -3.83 22.07 37.98
N ASN A 176 -4.54 23.14 38.34
CA ASN A 176 -5.21 24.05 37.40
C ASN A 176 -4.27 25.08 36.76
N LEU A 177 -2.96 24.96 36.96
CA LEU A 177 -1.94 25.85 36.38
C LEU A 177 -2.10 27.33 36.78
N GLN A 178 -2.64 27.57 37.97
CA GLN A 178 -2.71 28.90 38.56
C GLN A 178 -1.39 29.22 39.27
N SER A 179 -1.03 30.50 39.35
CA SER A 179 0.18 30.94 40.06
C SER A 179 0.11 30.55 41.55
N PRO A 180 1.05 29.74 42.08
CA PRO A 180 1.03 29.32 43.48
C PRO A 180 1.21 30.50 44.45
N GLU A 181 1.82 31.59 44.00
CA GLU A 181 1.94 32.85 44.75
C GLU A 181 0.57 33.43 45.14
N LYS A 182 -0.39 33.45 44.20
CA LYS A 182 -1.75 33.93 44.48
C LYS A 182 -2.53 32.98 45.39
N ALA A 183 -2.29 31.67 45.26
CA ALA A 183 -2.90 30.70 46.16
C ALA A 183 -2.33 30.84 47.59
N ALA A 184 -1.03 31.07 47.73
CA ALA A 184 -0.40 31.37 49.02
C ALA A 184 -0.95 32.66 49.64
N GLU A 185 -1.19 33.69 48.81
CA GLU A 185 -1.81 34.94 49.27
C GLU A 185 -3.25 34.72 49.77
N GLN A 186 -4.06 33.95 49.04
CA GLN A 186 -5.42 33.59 49.48
C GLN A 186 -5.41 32.79 50.78
N ILE A 187 -4.53 31.80 50.90
CA ILE A 187 -4.39 31.01 52.13
C ILE A 187 -3.94 31.90 53.30
N LEU A 188 -3.04 32.87 53.04
CA LEU A 188 -2.63 33.83 54.05
C LEU A 188 -3.78 34.74 54.51
N GLU A 189 -4.62 35.20 53.59
CA GLU A 189 -5.85 35.95 53.94
C GLU A 189 -6.77 35.11 54.81
N ASP A 190 -7.03 33.87 54.42
CA ASP A 190 -7.88 32.95 55.16
C ASP A 190 -7.30 32.68 56.57
N LEU A 191 -5.99 32.47 56.69
CA LEU A 191 -5.30 32.29 57.98
C LEU A 191 -5.46 33.52 58.88
N ILE A 192 -5.28 34.74 58.35
CA ILE A 192 -5.47 35.99 59.10
C ILE A 192 -6.92 36.15 59.56
N THR A 193 -7.90 35.77 58.72
CA THR A 193 -9.32 35.87 59.11
C THR A 193 -9.75 34.86 60.15
N ILE A 194 -9.16 33.66 60.12
CA ILE A 194 -9.51 32.56 61.01
C ILE A 194 -8.77 32.66 62.34
N ASP A 195 -7.57 33.27 62.42
CA ASP A 195 -6.63 33.24 63.56
C ASP A 195 -7.28 33.35 64.95
N VAL A 196 -7.73 32.21 65.50
CA VAL A 196 -8.41 32.11 66.80
C VAL A 196 -7.41 32.09 67.96
N GLU A 197 -6.15 31.73 67.68
CA GLU A 197 -5.13 31.40 68.70
C GLU A 197 -3.95 32.40 68.76
N ASN A 198 -4.06 33.56 68.08
CA ASN A 198 -2.98 34.56 67.96
C ASN A 198 -1.67 33.97 67.38
N VAL A 199 -1.77 32.96 66.53
CA VAL A 199 -0.61 32.26 65.96
C VAL A 199 0.21 33.24 65.10
N MET A 200 -0.45 34.22 64.48
CA MET A 200 0.22 35.23 63.68
C MET A 200 1.10 36.16 64.52
N GLU A 201 0.71 36.45 65.77
CA GLU A 201 1.55 37.24 66.70
C GLU A 201 2.81 36.45 67.09
N ASP A 202 2.67 35.16 67.38
CA ASP A 202 3.78 34.25 67.71
C ASP A 202 4.75 34.07 66.53
N ILE A 203 4.23 33.95 65.31
CA ILE A 203 5.06 33.92 64.10
C ILE A 203 5.81 35.24 63.96
N CYS A 204 5.13 36.39 64.14
CA CYS A 204 5.76 37.70 64.07
C CYS A 204 6.84 37.91 65.13
N SER A 205 6.65 37.42 66.37
CA SER A 205 7.66 37.51 67.42
C SER A 205 8.88 36.66 67.10
N LYS A 206 8.69 35.43 66.62
CA LYS A 206 9.81 34.55 66.21
C LYS A 206 10.54 35.07 64.98
N LEU A 207 9.84 35.74 64.05
CA LEU A 207 10.46 36.40 62.91
C LEU A 207 11.36 37.58 63.32
N GLN A 208 11.05 38.29 64.41
CA GLN A 208 11.90 39.36 64.94
C GLN A 208 13.22 38.85 65.54
N GLU A 209 13.28 37.57 65.94
CA GLU A 209 14.52 36.95 66.43
C GLU A 209 15.54 36.67 65.31
N ILE A 210 15.08 36.65 64.05
CA ILE A 210 15.92 36.31 62.89
C ILE A 210 16.72 37.54 62.45
N LYS A 211 18.06 37.42 62.39
CA LYS A 211 18.93 38.53 61.97
C LYS A 211 18.87 38.77 60.45
N ASN A 212 18.92 37.70 59.66
CA ASN A 212 18.86 37.80 58.19
C ASN A 212 17.95 36.72 57.57
N PRO A 213 16.63 36.99 57.42
CA PRO A 213 15.69 36.00 56.90
C PRO A 213 15.97 35.64 55.43
N ILE A 214 16.49 36.56 54.61
CA ILE A 214 16.78 36.33 53.19
C ILE A 214 17.88 35.28 53.04
N GLN A 215 18.95 35.38 53.84
CA GLN A 215 20.06 34.42 53.80
C GLN A 215 19.63 33.04 54.30
N ALA A 216 18.83 32.96 55.36
CA ALA A 216 18.30 31.71 55.89
C ALA A 216 17.37 31.02 54.88
N ILE A 217 16.45 31.76 54.25
CA ILE A 217 15.57 31.27 53.19
C ILE A 217 16.40 30.81 51.97
N GLY A 218 17.39 31.61 51.56
CA GLY A 218 18.27 31.29 50.44
C GLY A 218 19.06 30.00 50.65
N LEU A 219 19.54 29.74 51.87
CA LEU A 219 20.23 28.48 52.21
C LEU A 219 19.26 27.29 52.14
N LEU A 220 18.06 27.42 52.71
CA LEU A 220 17.06 26.36 52.67
C LEU A 220 16.60 26.04 51.25
N VAL A 221 16.40 27.05 50.40
CA VAL A 221 16.09 26.87 48.96
C VAL A 221 17.25 26.16 48.25
N ARG A 222 18.50 26.54 48.51
CA ARG A 222 19.68 25.91 47.90
C ARG A 222 19.83 24.43 48.27
N GLU A 223 19.61 24.06 49.53
CA GLU A 223 19.68 22.65 49.97
C GLU A 223 18.51 21.81 49.42
N MET A 224 17.41 22.45 49.04
CA MET A 224 16.28 21.81 48.38
C MET A 224 16.39 21.79 46.86
N ASP A 225 17.36 22.47 46.27
CA ASP A 225 17.49 22.53 44.81
C ASP A 225 18.32 21.34 44.30
N TYR A 226 17.71 20.53 43.43
CA TYR A 226 18.38 19.40 42.76
C TYR A 226 18.74 19.71 41.30
N GLU A 227 18.66 20.98 40.88
CA GLU A 227 19.16 21.41 39.59
C GLU A 227 20.69 21.24 39.54
N THR A 228 21.14 20.19 38.86
CA THR A 228 22.58 19.90 38.68
C THR A 228 22.86 19.52 37.23
N GLU A 229 24.01 19.96 36.71
CA GLU A 229 24.60 19.40 35.48
C GLU A 229 25.08 17.97 35.77
N VAL A 230 24.16 17.00 35.79
CA VAL A 230 24.57 15.60 35.76
C VAL A 230 25.18 15.34 34.39
N GLU A 231 26.52 15.33 34.32
CA GLU A 231 27.25 14.96 33.09
C GLU A 231 26.81 13.56 32.65
N MET A 232 25.93 13.50 31.65
CA MET A 232 25.24 12.31 31.18
C MET A 232 26.12 11.35 30.36
N GLU A 233 27.35 11.76 30.00
CA GLU A 233 28.20 11.05 29.02
C GLU A 233 29.66 10.85 29.46
N LYS A 234 29.91 10.39 30.69
CA LYS A 234 31.17 9.67 30.95
C LYS A 234 30.95 8.18 30.77
N GLY A 235 31.37 7.68 29.61
CA GLY A 235 31.40 6.26 29.29
C GLY A 235 32.02 5.42 30.42
N PHE A 236 31.55 4.17 30.51
CA PHE A 236 31.97 3.20 31.53
C PHE A 236 33.49 3.14 31.65
N ASN A 237 34.03 3.51 32.81
CA ASN A 237 35.42 3.18 33.14
C ASN A 237 35.52 1.66 33.42
N PRO A 238 36.25 0.87 32.62
CA PRO A 238 36.30 -0.59 32.75
C PRO A 238 37.12 -1.08 33.97
N ALA A 239 37.59 -0.19 34.85
CA ALA A 239 38.59 -0.47 35.88
C ALA A 239 38.07 -1.12 37.18
N GLN A 240 36.79 -1.49 37.30
CA GLN A 240 36.19 -1.93 38.58
C GLN A 240 35.67 -3.38 38.58
N PRO A 241 35.64 -4.08 39.74
CA PRO A 241 35.30 -5.50 39.82
C PRO A 241 33.86 -5.82 39.39
N LEU A 242 33.70 -6.76 38.45
CA LEU A 242 32.42 -7.17 37.86
C LEU A 242 31.40 -7.71 38.88
N ASN A 243 31.86 -8.38 39.95
CA ASN A 243 30.96 -9.00 40.94
C ASN A 243 30.15 -7.98 41.75
N ILE A 244 30.74 -6.85 42.12
CA ILE A 244 30.02 -5.79 42.87
C ILE A 244 28.96 -5.15 41.96
N ARG A 245 29.27 -4.98 40.67
CA ARG A 245 28.35 -4.46 39.66
C ARG A 245 27.14 -5.37 39.44
N LEU A 246 27.38 -6.68 39.35
CA LEU A 246 26.32 -7.68 39.22
C LEU A 246 25.44 -7.75 40.48
N ASN A 247 26.03 -7.67 41.67
CA ASN A 247 25.27 -7.72 42.92
C ASN A 247 24.40 -6.46 43.12
N LEU A 248 24.91 -5.27 42.80
CA LEU A 248 24.13 -4.04 42.88
C LEU A 248 23.04 -3.95 41.82
N SER A 249 23.31 -4.42 40.59
CA SER A 249 22.29 -4.47 39.55
C SER A 249 21.17 -5.47 39.88
N GLN A 250 21.49 -6.57 40.56
CA GLN A 250 20.51 -7.51 41.10
C GLN A 250 19.71 -6.92 42.26
N LEU A 251 20.37 -6.29 43.24
CA LEU A 251 19.70 -5.69 44.40
C LEU A 251 18.69 -4.61 43.97
N TYR A 252 19.14 -3.64 43.18
CA TYR A 252 18.30 -2.56 42.67
C TYR A 252 17.39 -2.98 41.51
N GLY A 253 17.60 -4.17 40.94
CA GLY A 253 16.66 -4.79 40.02
C GLY A 253 15.46 -5.45 40.69
N SER A 254 15.48 -5.62 42.02
CA SER A 254 14.33 -6.17 42.74
C SER A 254 13.19 -5.15 42.87
N ASN A 255 11.94 -5.63 42.73
CA ASN A 255 10.75 -4.79 42.90
C ASN A 255 10.68 -4.13 44.29
N THR A 256 11.17 -4.83 45.32
CA THR A 256 11.21 -4.29 46.69
C THR A 256 12.18 -3.11 46.79
N ALA A 257 13.38 -3.21 46.21
CA ALA A 257 14.33 -2.10 46.22
C ALA A 257 13.80 -0.90 45.43
N ALA A 258 13.19 -1.14 44.25
CA ALA A 258 12.54 -0.09 43.47
C ALA A 258 11.46 0.63 44.30
N CYS A 259 10.56 -0.13 44.94
CA CYS A 259 9.54 0.43 45.81
C CYS A 259 10.14 1.25 46.96
N ILE A 260 11.17 0.75 47.67
CA ILE A 260 11.79 1.51 48.77
C ILE A 260 12.38 2.84 48.28
N VAL A 261 13.13 2.83 47.18
CA VAL A 261 13.77 4.05 46.64
C VAL A 261 12.71 5.05 46.16
N CYS A 262 11.73 4.60 45.37
CA CYS A 262 10.66 5.46 44.86
C CYS A 262 9.76 6.01 45.99
N ARG A 263 9.55 5.23 47.05
CA ARG A 263 8.87 5.70 48.28
C ARG A 263 9.68 6.73 49.04
N GLY A 264 10.99 6.55 49.11
CA GLY A 264 11.92 7.55 49.65
C GLY A 264 11.78 8.88 48.91
N VAL A 265 11.81 8.84 47.57
CA VAL A 265 11.59 10.02 46.71
C VAL A 265 10.22 10.64 46.92
N CYS A 266 9.15 9.83 46.96
CA CYS A 266 7.79 10.31 47.24
C CYS A 266 7.70 11.03 48.59
N LYS A 267 8.34 10.47 49.64
CA LYS A 267 8.38 11.08 50.97
C LYS A 267 9.10 12.42 50.93
N ILE A 268 10.30 12.47 50.36
CA ILE A 268 11.09 13.71 50.22
C ILE A 268 10.33 14.77 49.43
N ALA A 269 9.72 14.41 48.30
CA ALA A 269 8.94 15.34 47.49
C ALA A 269 7.69 15.85 48.24
N SER A 270 7.03 14.98 49.00
CA SER A 270 5.83 15.35 49.78
C SER A 270 6.17 16.27 50.96
N THR A 271 7.26 16.01 51.69
CA THR A 271 7.71 16.88 52.80
C THR A 271 8.17 18.22 52.26
N ARG A 272 9.00 18.23 51.22
CA ARG A 272 9.52 19.47 50.64
C ARG A 272 8.45 20.30 49.93
N PHE A 273 7.42 19.68 49.38
CA PHE A 273 6.23 20.40 48.91
C PHE A 273 5.54 21.18 50.03
N LEU A 274 5.39 20.58 51.22
CA LEU A 274 4.82 21.28 52.39
C LEU A 274 5.74 22.41 52.86
N ILE A 275 7.04 22.16 52.94
CA ILE A 275 8.03 23.19 53.30
C ILE A 275 7.95 24.38 52.31
N CYS A 276 7.88 24.12 51.00
CA CYS A 276 7.77 25.17 49.99
C CYS A 276 6.43 25.93 50.08
N ARG A 277 5.32 25.23 50.37
CA ARG A 277 4.01 25.86 50.59
C ARG A 277 4.07 26.82 51.78
N ASP A 278 4.55 26.34 52.92
CA ASP A 278 4.63 27.11 54.15
C ASP A 278 5.60 28.28 53.99
N LEU A 279 6.70 28.06 53.23
CA LEU A 279 7.67 29.09 52.90
C LEU A 279 7.07 30.18 52.01
N LEU A 280 6.26 29.83 51.02
CA LEU A 280 5.56 30.81 50.19
C LEU A 280 4.56 31.63 51.02
N ILE A 281 3.80 30.99 51.91
CA ILE A 281 2.88 31.71 52.82
C ILE A 281 3.67 32.67 53.71
N LEU A 282 4.80 32.22 54.27
CA LEU A 282 5.69 33.06 55.08
C LEU A 282 6.29 34.22 54.28
N GLN A 283 6.72 33.98 53.04
CA GLN A 283 7.23 35.01 52.15
C GLN A 283 6.15 36.06 51.82
N GLN A 284 4.89 35.63 51.60
CA GLN A 284 3.77 36.57 51.41
C GLN A 284 3.46 37.37 52.70
N LEU A 285 3.59 36.75 53.88
CA LEU A 285 3.47 37.46 55.15
C LEU A 285 4.59 38.51 55.32
N LEU A 286 5.84 38.15 54.99
CA LEU A 286 6.97 39.07 55.03
C LEU A 286 6.76 40.27 54.09
N MET A 287 6.18 40.05 52.90
CA MET A 287 5.81 41.12 51.97
C MET A 287 4.73 42.04 52.53
N ARG A 288 3.70 41.50 53.21
CA ARG A 288 2.62 42.29 53.84
C ARG A 288 3.08 43.08 55.07
N LEU A 289 4.03 42.55 55.82
CA LEU A 289 4.66 43.22 56.98
C LEU A 289 5.72 44.26 56.56
N GLY A 290 6.06 44.30 55.26
CA GLY A 290 7.02 45.19 54.64
C GLY A 290 6.57 46.65 54.64
N ASP A 291 6.66 47.28 55.81
CA ASP A 291 6.95 48.72 56.00
C ASP A 291 7.00 49.13 57.49
N ALA A 292 6.47 48.31 58.42
CA ALA A 292 6.23 48.81 59.78
C ALA A 292 7.31 48.51 60.85
N VAL A 293 7.98 47.34 60.83
CA VAL A 293 8.74 46.93 62.04
C VAL A 293 10.06 46.14 61.82
N ILE A 294 10.29 45.44 60.70
CA ILE A 294 11.30 44.34 60.71
C ILE A 294 12.52 44.49 59.76
N LEU A 295 12.46 45.21 58.63
CA LEU A 295 13.60 45.26 57.66
C LEU A 295 13.90 46.66 57.11
N GLY A 296 15.16 47.07 57.16
CA GLY A 296 15.63 48.35 56.65
C GLY A 296 15.92 48.36 55.14
N ALA A 297 15.44 49.40 54.45
CA ALA A 297 15.74 49.84 53.07
C ALA A 297 15.42 48.87 51.90
N GLY A 298 14.75 49.39 50.87
CA GLY A 298 14.13 48.67 49.74
C GLY A 298 15.01 47.80 48.83
N GLN A 299 16.29 47.58 49.12
CA GLN A 299 17.09 46.53 48.46
C GLN A 299 16.62 45.12 48.86
N LEU A 300 16.13 44.96 50.10
CA LEU A 300 15.65 43.68 50.61
C LEU A 300 14.33 43.24 49.98
N ILE A 301 13.50 44.17 49.48
CA ILE A 301 12.25 43.83 48.77
C ILE A 301 12.54 43.18 47.42
N GLN A 302 13.57 43.67 46.72
CA GLN A 302 13.97 43.11 45.43
C GLN A 302 14.58 41.71 45.59
N ASP A 303 15.44 41.53 46.60
CA ASP A 303 15.98 40.20 46.94
C ASP A 303 14.87 39.23 47.44
N GLN A 304 13.83 39.73 48.10
CA GLN A 304 12.66 38.94 48.50
C GLN A 304 11.79 38.51 47.30
N GLN A 305 11.58 39.40 46.33
CA GLN A 305 10.88 39.07 45.09
C GLN A 305 11.65 38.03 44.27
N ASP A 306 12.97 38.15 44.20
CA ASP A 306 13.82 37.17 43.54
C ASP A 306 13.75 35.79 44.22
N LEU A 307 13.69 35.75 45.56
CA LEU A 307 13.48 34.50 46.31
C LEU A 307 12.09 33.90 46.08
N LEU A 308 11.04 34.72 46.00
CA LEU A 308 9.68 34.28 45.68
C LEU A 308 9.62 33.60 44.30
N HIS A 309 10.29 34.20 43.31
CA HIS A 309 10.38 33.65 41.96
C HIS A 309 11.21 32.36 41.89
N ARG A 310 12.04 32.05 42.89
CA ARG A 310 12.75 30.76 43.00
C ARG A 310 11.95 29.69 43.75
N THR A 311 11.21 30.06 44.79
CA THR A 311 10.39 29.11 45.56
C THR A 311 9.19 28.59 44.77
N THR A 312 8.62 29.41 43.88
CA THR A 312 7.52 29.01 42.99
C THR A 312 7.86 27.82 42.07
N PRO A 313 8.90 27.86 41.21
CA PRO A 313 9.31 26.70 40.41
C PRO A 313 9.72 25.48 41.25
N LEU A 314 10.29 25.72 42.44
CA LEU A 314 10.66 24.64 43.36
C LEU A 314 9.43 23.88 43.87
N LEU A 315 8.39 24.62 44.30
CA LEU A 315 7.11 24.03 44.70
C LEU A 315 6.48 23.23 43.55
N LEU A 316 6.47 23.80 42.33
CA LEU A 316 5.92 23.14 41.15
C LEU A 316 6.71 21.87 40.76
N SER A 317 8.03 21.90 40.90
CA SER A 317 8.90 20.72 40.67
C SER A 317 8.61 19.62 41.66
N TYR A 318 8.50 19.93 42.95
CA TYR A 318 8.13 18.95 43.98
C TYR A 318 6.69 18.45 43.84
N TYR A 319 5.76 19.32 43.43
CA TYR A 319 4.38 18.91 43.11
C TYR A 319 4.36 17.90 41.97
N LEU A 320 5.13 18.12 40.91
CA LEU A 320 5.19 17.25 39.75
C LEU A 320 5.87 15.91 40.05
N ILE A 321 6.95 15.89 40.86
CA ILE A 321 7.57 14.65 41.35
C ILE A 321 6.62 13.90 42.28
N LYS A 322 5.92 14.60 43.19
CA LYS A 322 4.90 14.03 44.07
C LYS A 322 3.77 13.41 43.24
N TRP A 323 3.24 14.14 42.26
CA TRP A 323 2.23 13.64 41.33
C TRP A 323 2.71 12.38 40.61
N GLY A 324 3.93 12.39 40.04
CA GLY A 324 4.47 11.22 39.34
C GLY A 324 4.68 10.01 40.26
N SER A 325 5.03 10.22 41.52
CA SER A 325 5.15 9.15 42.50
C SER A 325 3.81 8.56 42.96
N GLN A 326 2.70 9.28 42.73
CA GLN A 326 1.35 8.84 43.05
C GLN A 326 0.58 8.32 41.83
N CYS A 327 1.00 8.73 40.64
CA CYS A 327 0.39 8.35 39.38
C CYS A 327 0.74 6.89 39.02
N LEU A 328 -0.29 6.08 38.79
CA LEU A 328 -0.15 4.68 38.42
C LEU A 328 0.14 4.55 36.92
N ALA A 329 1.05 3.63 36.59
CA ALA A 329 1.26 3.19 35.22
C ALA A 329 0.02 2.45 34.72
N THR A 330 -0.35 2.68 33.46
CA THR A 330 -1.39 1.94 32.75
C THR A 330 -0.86 0.60 32.25
N ASP A 331 -1.70 -0.43 32.33
CA ASP A 331 -1.41 -1.73 31.74
C ASP A 331 -1.55 -1.63 30.21
N VAL A 332 -0.46 -1.90 29.49
CA VAL A 332 -0.40 -1.76 28.03
C VAL A 332 -0.51 -3.13 27.36
N PRO A 333 -1.42 -3.32 26.38
CA PRO A 333 -1.51 -4.57 25.63
C PRO A 333 -0.25 -4.79 24.78
N VAL A 334 0.14 -6.06 24.57
CA VAL A 334 1.36 -6.42 23.84
C VAL A 334 1.36 -5.84 22.42
N ASP A 335 0.21 -5.81 21.75
CA ASP A 335 0.07 -5.28 20.38
C ASP A 335 0.45 -3.79 20.30
N ALA A 336 0.06 -2.98 21.30
CA ALA A 336 0.39 -1.56 21.34
C ALA A 336 1.88 -1.31 21.64
N LEU A 337 2.50 -2.20 22.40
CA LEU A 337 3.94 -2.17 22.65
C LEU A 337 4.71 -2.53 21.37
N GLU A 338 4.28 -3.57 20.64
CA GLU A 338 4.87 -3.95 19.36
C GLU A 338 4.77 -2.83 18.31
N SER A 339 3.60 -2.19 18.19
CA SER A 339 3.45 -1.02 17.31
C SER A 339 4.37 0.12 17.73
N ASN A 340 4.49 0.40 19.03
CA ASN A 340 5.39 1.45 19.52
C ASN A 340 6.85 1.14 19.22
N LEU A 341 7.28 -0.12 19.36
CA LEU A 341 8.63 -0.55 18.99
C LEU A 341 8.90 -0.35 17.50
N GLN A 342 7.93 -0.62 16.62
CA GLN A 342 8.02 -0.30 15.20
C GLN A 342 8.22 1.22 15.01
N HIS A 343 7.39 2.06 15.63
CA HIS A 343 7.52 3.52 15.55
C HIS A 343 8.86 4.04 16.11
N LEU A 344 9.38 3.46 17.20
CA LEU A 344 10.65 3.84 17.80
C LEU A 344 11.86 3.42 16.96
N SER A 345 11.79 2.24 16.34
CA SER A 345 12.83 1.76 15.42
C SER A 345 12.98 2.67 14.21
N VAL A 346 11.87 3.20 13.69
CA VAL A 346 11.86 4.17 12.58
C VAL A 346 12.54 5.48 12.97
N LEU A 347 12.42 5.86 14.25
CA LEU A 347 13.05 7.06 14.79
C LEU A 347 14.51 6.82 15.22
N GLU A 348 15.00 5.58 15.18
CA GLU A 348 16.34 5.16 15.64
C GLU A 348 16.59 5.48 17.12
N LEU A 349 15.54 5.56 17.93
CA LEU A 349 15.63 5.83 19.38
C LEU A 349 15.93 4.56 20.20
N THR A 350 16.18 3.42 19.55
CA THR A 350 16.31 2.12 20.21
C THR A 350 17.74 1.85 20.68
N ASP A 351 18.17 2.57 21.72
CA ASP A 351 19.32 2.16 22.57
C ASP A 351 18.90 1.86 24.03
N SER A 352 17.63 2.07 24.37
CA SER A 352 17.03 1.57 25.62
C SER A 352 16.74 0.08 25.46
N GLY A 353 17.80 -0.73 25.62
CA GLY A 353 17.80 -2.17 25.38
C GLY A 353 16.58 -2.91 25.92
N ALA A 354 15.96 -3.67 25.02
CA ALA A 354 15.03 -4.78 25.27
C ALA A 354 14.08 -4.55 26.45
N VAL A 355 12.90 -4.01 26.13
CA VAL A 355 11.68 -4.15 26.92
C VAL A 355 11.35 -5.65 27.02
N MET A 356 12.05 -6.38 27.89
CA MET A 356 11.52 -7.63 28.39
C MET A 356 10.30 -7.23 29.19
N ALA A 357 9.12 -7.52 28.64
CA ALA A 357 7.88 -7.48 29.38
C ALA A 357 8.11 -8.16 30.74
N ASN A 358 8.23 -7.36 31.81
CA ASN A 358 8.21 -7.86 33.17
C ASN A 358 6.78 -8.35 33.41
N LYS A 359 6.47 -9.53 32.88
CA LYS A 359 5.17 -10.22 32.93
C LYS A 359 4.75 -10.63 34.35
N PHE A 360 5.45 -10.18 35.38
CA PHE A 360 5.22 -10.61 36.75
C PHE A 360 5.43 -9.46 37.74
N VAL A 361 4.50 -8.50 37.74
CA VAL A 361 4.34 -7.60 38.88
C VAL A 361 2.90 -7.72 39.34
N SER A 362 2.72 -8.41 40.46
CA SER A 362 1.42 -8.62 41.11
C SER A 362 0.84 -7.35 41.77
N SER A 363 1.51 -6.21 41.65
CA SER A 363 1.14 -4.93 42.27
C SER A 363 1.22 -3.79 41.25
N PRO A 364 0.29 -2.83 41.30
CA PRO A 364 0.31 -1.67 40.41
C PRO A 364 1.60 -0.87 40.62
N GLN A 365 2.34 -0.63 39.54
CA GLN A 365 3.55 0.19 39.58
C GLN A 365 3.20 1.65 39.34
N THR A 366 3.93 2.55 39.99
CA THR A 366 3.88 3.99 39.71
C THR A 366 4.77 4.33 38.51
N ILE A 367 4.52 5.45 37.85
CA ILE A 367 5.35 5.88 36.71
C ILE A 367 6.81 6.13 37.11
N VAL A 368 7.06 6.53 38.36
CA VAL A 368 8.42 6.70 38.90
C VAL A 368 9.10 5.35 39.16
N GLU A 369 8.36 4.35 39.64
CA GLU A 369 8.89 2.98 39.79
C GLU A 369 9.25 2.36 38.44
N LEU A 370 8.41 2.58 37.43
CA LEU A 370 8.67 2.16 36.05
C LEU A 370 9.93 2.84 35.49
N PHE A 371 10.05 4.16 35.66
CA PHE A 371 11.26 4.90 35.25
C PHE A 371 12.53 4.38 35.94
N PHE A 372 12.44 4.09 37.24
CA PHE A 372 13.57 3.57 38.00
C PHE A 372 14.05 2.21 37.48
N GLN A 373 13.12 1.29 37.21
CA GLN A 373 13.43 -0.07 36.76
C GLN A 373 14.08 -0.11 35.36
N GLU A 374 13.55 0.68 34.43
CA GLU A 374 13.90 0.63 33.01
C GLU A 374 15.16 1.45 32.67
N VAL A 375 15.21 2.72 33.16
CA VAL A 375 16.21 3.71 32.73
C VAL A 375 17.07 4.15 33.90
N ALA A 376 16.50 4.72 34.95
CA ALA A 376 17.26 5.44 35.98
C ALA A 376 18.28 4.54 36.69
N ARG A 377 17.93 3.29 37.01
CA ARG A 377 18.84 2.33 37.65
C ARG A 377 20.16 2.19 36.90
N LYS A 378 20.15 2.11 35.57
CA LYS A 378 21.37 1.94 34.75
C LYS A 378 22.29 3.16 34.87
N HIS A 379 21.71 4.37 34.77
CA HIS A 379 22.45 5.62 34.90
C HIS A 379 22.96 5.86 36.33
N ILE A 380 22.14 5.61 37.35
CA ILE A 380 22.52 5.75 38.76
C ILE A 380 23.67 4.80 39.09
N ILE A 381 23.58 3.53 38.68
CA ILE A 381 24.65 2.56 38.92
C ILE A 381 25.94 2.99 38.21
N SER A 382 25.86 3.42 36.95
CA SER A 382 27.03 3.93 36.22
C SER A 382 27.69 5.11 36.93
N HIS A 383 26.88 6.06 37.41
CA HIS A 383 27.35 7.26 38.08
C HIS A 383 27.95 6.98 39.47
N LEU A 384 27.35 6.08 40.25
CA LEU A 384 27.91 5.61 41.52
C LEU A 384 29.31 5.00 41.34
N PHE A 385 29.56 4.36 40.19
CA PHE A 385 30.84 3.75 39.87
C PHE A 385 31.85 4.70 39.19
N SER A 386 31.40 5.80 38.57
CA SER A 386 32.29 6.73 37.87
C SER A 386 33.00 7.72 38.80
N GLN A 387 32.48 7.95 40.01
CA GLN A 387 33.06 8.91 40.96
C GLN A 387 34.38 8.40 41.58
N PRO A 388 35.52 9.10 41.38
CA PRO A 388 36.84 8.68 41.86
C PRO A 388 37.06 8.88 43.37
N LYS A 389 36.08 9.44 44.09
CA LYS A 389 36.19 9.84 45.52
C LYS A 389 35.32 9.03 46.49
N ALA A 390 34.57 8.03 46.03
CA ALA A 390 33.83 7.18 46.96
C ALA A 390 34.76 6.16 47.63
N PRO A 391 34.78 6.00 48.97
CA PRO A 391 35.57 5.01 49.69
C PRO A 391 34.96 3.60 49.56
N LEU A 392 34.48 3.23 48.37
CA LEU A 392 33.94 1.90 48.07
C LEU A 392 35.04 0.85 47.94
N SER A 393 36.30 1.22 48.14
CA SER A 393 37.45 0.36 47.88
C SER A 393 37.79 -0.61 49.01
N GLN A 394 37.32 -0.44 50.26
CA GLN A 394 37.72 -1.35 51.37
C GLN A 394 36.68 -1.64 52.47
N THR A 395 35.55 -0.94 52.54
CA THR A 395 34.51 -1.17 53.58
C THR A 395 33.15 -1.47 52.93
N GLY A 396 32.39 -2.41 53.50
CA GLY A 396 31.18 -3.00 52.91
C GLY A 396 30.10 -2.00 52.48
N LEU A 397 29.15 -2.49 51.67
CA LEU A 397 28.00 -1.73 51.18
C LEU A 397 27.12 -1.23 52.34
N ASN A 398 27.31 0.02 52.78
CA ASN A 398 26.46 0.63 53.78
C ASN A 398 25.11 1.02 53.16
N TRP A 399 24.04 0.31 53.52
CA TRP A 399 22.67 0.58 53.07
C TRP A 399 22.25 2.05 53.25
N PRO A 400 22.50 2.72 54.40
CA PRO A 400 22.06 4.11 54.62
C PRO A 400 22.65 5.13 53.64
N GLU A 401 23.96 5.04 53.40
CA GLU A 401 24.66 5.93 52.46
C GLU A 401 24.23 5.63 51.02
N MET A 402 24.15 4.35 50.67
CA MET A 402 23.79 3.91 49.34
C MET A 402 22.35 4.31 48.98
N ILE A 403 21.40 4.12 49.89
CA ILE A 403 20.01 4.50 49.63
C ILE A 403 19.88 6.01 49.45
N THR A 404 20.53 6.80 50.32
CA THR A 404 20.50 8.27 50.27
C THR A 404 21.10 8.79 48.97
N ALA A 405 22.23 8.22 48.54
CA ALA A 405 22.83 8.54 47.24
C ALA A 405 21.88 8.19 46.09
N THR A 406 21.31 6.97 46.08
CA THR A 406 20.38 6.57 45.01
C THR A 406 19.11 7.41 44.95
N THR A 407 18.54 7.81 46.09
CA THR A 407 17.36 8.68 46.12
C THR A 407 17.69 10.08 45.60
N ASN A 408 18.87 10.62 45.94
CA ASN A 408 19.31 11.93 45.46
C ASN A 408 19.56 11.91 43.94
N TYR A 409 20.23 10.89 43.41
CA TYR A 409 20.40 10.77 41.95
C TYR A 409 19.07 10.56 41.23
N LEU A 410 18.15 9.79 41.80
CA LEU A 410 16.81 9.63 41.22
C LEU A 410 16.06 10.98 41.20
N LEU A 411 16.16 11.79 42.26
CA LEU A 411 15.59 13.15 42.31
C LEU A 411 16.18 14.07 41.23
N GLN A 412 17.51 14.03 41.01
CA GLN A 412 18.17 14.79 39.94
C GLN A 412 17.73 14.36 38.53
N LEU A 413 17.51 13.06 38.32
CA LEU A 413 17.02 12.54 37.02
C LEU A 413 15.54 12.84 36.77
N LEU A 414 14.73 12.93 37.83
CA LEU A 414 13.32 13.34 37.76
C LEU A 414 13.14 14.86 37.73
N TRP A 415 14.21 15.63 37.94
CA TRP A 415 14.13 17.08 38.00
C TRP A 415 13.67 17.66 36.66
N PRO A 416 12.62 18.50 36.61
CA PRO A 416 12.02 18.90 35.34
C PRO A 416 12.93 19.74 34.44
N SER A 417 13.84 20.53 35.03
CA SER A 417 14.80 21.36 34.29
C SER A 417 15.99 20.59 33.71
N ASN A 418 16.06 19.26 33.89
CA ASN A 418 17.18 18.47 33.39
C ASN A 418 17.14 18.35 31.85
N PRO A 419 18.22 18.69 31.12
CA PRO A 419 18.25 18.64 29.65
C PRO A 419 18.08 17.23 29.07
N GLY A 420 18.37 16.18 29.83
CA GLY A 420 18.39 14.80 29.33
C GLY A 420 17.03 14.22 28.94
N CYS A 421 15.91 14.80 29.39
CA CYS A 421 14.54 14.40 29.01
C CYS A 421 14.19 12.90 29.21
N LEU A 422 15.01 12.15 29.96
CA LEU A 422 14.95 10.68 30.07
C LEU A 422 13.63 10.17 30.63
N PHE A 423 13.04 10.91 31.58
CA PHE A 423 11.78 10.54 32.19
C PHE A 423 10.66 10.49 31.14
N LEU A 424 10.58 11.53 30.30
CA LEU A 424 9.59 11.63 29.23
C LEU A 424 9.84 10.57 28.14
N GLU A 425 11.11 10.33 27.79
CA GLU A 425 11.52 9.28 26.86
C GLU A 425 11.08 7.90 27.34
N CYS A 426 11.26 7.60 28.63
CA CYS A 426 10.86 6.33 29.24
C CYS A 426 9.34 6.11 29.20
N LEU A 427 8.54 7.13 29.51
CA LEU A 427 7.08 7.05 29.45
C LEU A 427 6.59 6.79 28.02
N MET A 428 7.20 7.47 27.05
CA MET A 428 6.90 7.28 25.64
C MET A 428 7.33 5.89 25.13
N GLY A 429 8.46 5.37 25.59
CA GLY A 429 8.94 4.00 25.29
C GLY A 429 8.00 2.91 25.81
N ASN A 430 7.43 3.11 27.01
CA ASN A 430 6.53 2.17 27.67
C ASN A 430 5.04 2.44 27.42
N CYS A 431 4.70 3.21 26.37
CA CYS A 431 3.33 3.51 25.94
C CYS A 431 2.44 4.19 27.00
N GLN A 432 3.02 4.93 27.95
CA GLN A 432 2.29 5.67 29.00
C GLN A 432 1.83 7.04 28.49
N TYR A 433 1.04 7.06 27.41
CA TYR A 433 0.73 8.31 26.67
C TYR A 433 -0.17 9.27 27.45
N VAL A 434 -1.11 8.78 28.26
CA VAL A 434 -2.04 9.61 29.05
C VAL A 434 -1.27 10.34 30.15
N GLN A 435 -0.46 9.60 30.91
CA GLN A 435 0.38 10.16 31.96
C GLN A 435 1.40 11.14 31.38
N LEU A 436 1.93 10.84 30.19
CA LEU A 436 2.83 11.74 29.49
C LEU A 436 2.14 13.05 29.08
N GLN A 437 0.89 13.00 28.60
CA GLN A 437 0.09 14.19 28.29
C GLN A 437 -0.15 15.04 29.54
N ASP A 438 -0.59 14.42 30.64
CA ASP A 438 -0.82 15.09 31.92
C ASP A 438 0.46 15.75 32.44
N TYR A 439 1.60 15.03 32.38
CA TYR A 439 2.89 15.57 32.81
C TYR A 439 3.31 16.78 31.97
N ILE A 440 3.20 16.70 30.64
CA ILE A 440 3.57 17.81 29.75
C ILE A 440 2.64 19.01 29.98
N GLN A 441 1.35 18.79 30.24
CA GLN A 441 0.42 19.85 30.58
C GLN A 441 0.81 20.56 31.88
N LEU A 442 1.21 19.81 32.91
CA LEU A 442 1.68 20.36 34.18
C LEU A 442 3.00 21.14 34.04
N LEU A 443 3.87 20.73 33.12
CA LEU A 443 5.21 21.30 32.95
C LEU A 443 5.25 22.59 32.10
N ARG A 444 4.50 22.60 31.00
CA ARG A 444 4.59 23.60 29.91
C ARG A 444 4.44 25.08 30.32
N PRO A 445 3.63 25.47 31.32
CA PRO A 445 3.42 26.89 31.63
C PRO A 445 4.63 27.61 32.24
N TRP A 446 5.50 26.88 32.94
CA TRP A 446 6.54 27.48 33.77
C TRP A 446 7.95 27.00 33.42
N CYS A 447 8.12 25.77 32.93
CA CYS A 447 9.44 25.27 32.52
C CYS A 447 9.74 25.64 31.06
N GLN A 448 10.87 26.32 30.85
CA GLN A 448 11.36 26.72 29.51
C GLN A 448 12.41 25.77 28.95
N VAL A 449 12.82 24.75 29.71
CA VAL A 449 13.78 23.74 29.28
C VAL A 449 13.03 22.63 28.53
N ASN A 450 13.61 22.11 27.44
CA ASN A 450 13.05 21.00 26.64
C ASN A 450 11.67 21.27 26.02
N VAL A 451 11.36 22.51 25.66
CA VAL A 451 10.07 22.89 25.06
C VAL A 451 9.85 22.17 23.72
N GLY A 452 10.89 22.05 22.90
CA GLY A 452 10.84 21.34 21.63
C GLY A 452 10.58 19.85 21.81
N SER A 453 11.32 19.21 22.71
CA SER A 453 11.21 17.79 23.05
C SER A 453 9.83 17.46 23.63
N CYS A 454 9.32 18.30 24.53
CA CYS A 454 7.96 18.17 25.06
C CYS A 454 6.91 18.26 23.94
N ARG A 455 7.05 19.21 23.00
CA ARG A 455 6.13 19.33 21.85
C ARG A 455 6.21 18.13 20.92
N PHE A 456 7.40 17.61 20.65
CA PHE A 456 7.58 16.40 19.85
C PHE A 456 6.88 15.19 20.50
N MET A 457 7.12 14.98 21.80
CA MET A 457 6.52 13.88 22.55
C MET A 457 5.00 14.02 22.67
N LEU A 458 4.50 15.23 22.89
CA LEU A 458 3.06 15.52 22.87
C LEU A 458 2.45 15.24 21.49
N GLY A 459 3.16 15.59 20.41
CA GLY A 459 2.76 15.26 19.04
C GLY A 459 2.60 13.76 18.84
N ARG A 460 3.53 12.95 19.37
CA ARG A 460 3.40 11.48 19.35
C ARG A 460 2.22 10.98 20.17
N CYS A 461 1.96 11.53 21.35
CA CYS A 461 0.76 11.19 22.12
C CYS A 461 -0.52 11.50 21.33
N TYR A 462 -0.57 12.64 20.62
CA TYR A 462 -1.70 12.98 19.76
C TYR A 462 -1.87 12.04 18.57
N LEU A 463 -0.78 11.55 17.96
CA LEU A 463 -0.86 10.53 16.91
C LEU A 463 -1.49 9.24 17.43
N VAL A 464 -1.06 8.75 18.59
CA VAL A 464 -1.57 7.49 19.16
C VAL A 464 -3.04 7.64 19.62
N THR A 465 -3.43 8.82 20.10
CA THR A 465 -4.83 9.10 20.48
C THR A 465 -5.75 9.39 19.28
N GLY A 466 -5.21 9.44 18.05
CA GLY A 466 -5.96 9.68 16.82
C GLY A 466 -6.21 11.16 16.48
N GLU A 467 -5.61 12.10 17.23
CA GLU A 467 -5.74 13.55 17.01
C GLU A 467 -4.65 14.08 16.06
N GLY A 468 -4.64 13.61 14.82
CA GLY A 468 -3.56 13.85 13.86
C GLY A 468 -3.24 15.31 13.54
N GLN A 469 -4.24 16.20 13.50
CA GLN A 469 -4.00 17.63 13.21
C GLN A 469 -3.25 18.34 14.34
N LYS A 470 -3.61 18.07 15.60
CA LYS A 470 -2.90 18.62 16.76
C LYS A 470 -1.47 18.09 16.83
N ALA A 471 -1.27 16.83 16.45
CA ALA A 471 0.06 16.24 16.35
C ALA A 471 0.94 17.01 15.34
N LEU A 472 0.39 17.29 14.16
CA LEU A 472 1.07 18.04 13.10
C LEU A 472 1.57 19.41 13.58
N ASP A 473 0.72 20.17 14.26
CA ASP A 473 1.07 21.49 14.81
C ASP A 473 2.16 21.37 15.87
N CYS A 474 2.08 20.36 16.74
CA CYS A 474 3.11 20.07 17.72
C CYS A 474 4.46 19.75 17.06
N PHE A 475 4.48 18.97 15.98
CA PHE A 475 5.72 18.66 15.26
C PHE A 475 6.34 19.87 14.56
N ARG A 476 5.52 20.73 13.92
CA ARG A 476 5.99 22.00 13.33
C ARG A 476 6.62 22.91 14.37
N HIS A 477 5.95 23.03 15.51
CA HIS A 477 6.42 23.84 16.61
C HIS A 477 7.68 23.29 17.31
N ALA A 478 7.90 21.98 17.29
CA ALA A 478 9.14 21.38 17.80
C ALA A 478 10.33 21.62 16.84
N ALA A 479 10.08 21.74 15.54
CA ALA A 479 11.12 21.99 14.54
C ALA A 479 11.87 23.33 14.74
N SER A 480 11.30 24.31 15.46
CA SER A 480 11.97 25.58 15.75
C SER A 480 13.11 25.46 16.77
N GLU A 481 13.04 24.45 17.64
CA GLU A 481 13.98 24.22 18.74
C GLU A 481 15.02 23.13 18.44
N VAL A 482 14.95 22.54 17.24
CA VAL A 482 15.95 21.59 16.73
C VAL A 482 17.33 22.27 16.65
N GLY A 483 18.36 21.64 17.26
CA GLY A 483 19.71 22.19 17.39
C GLY A 483 20.00 22.92 18.72
N LYS A 484 19.00 23.05 19.60
CA LYS A 484 19.16 23.66 20.94
C LYS A 484 19.04 22.65 22.08
N GLU A 485 18.42 21.50 21.82
CA GLU A 485 18.05 20.52 22.84
C GLU A 485 18.72 19.17 22.55
N GLU A 486 19.32 18.57 23.58
CA GLU A 486 20.11 17.34 23.47
C GLU A 486 19.29 16.16 22.93
N PHE A 487 18.03 16.02 23.37
CA PHE A 487 17.15 14.95 22.90
C PHE A 487 16.82 15.05 21.41
N LEU A 488 16.51 16.26 20.91
CA LEU A 488 16.24 16.46 19.48
C LEU A 488 17.50 16.25 18.63
N ASP A 489 18.66 16.62 19.15
CA ASP A 489 19.92 16.35 18.48
C ASP A 489 20.22 14.86 18.45
N ARG A 490 19.97 14.12 19.53
CA ARG A 490 20.06 12.66 19.57
C ARG A 490 19.09 12.00 18.59
N LEU A 491 17.88 12.54 18.46
CA LEU A 491 16.89 12.10 17.47
C LEU A 491 17.41 12.31 16.05
N ILE A 492 18.20 13.34 15.77
CA ILE A 492 18.67 13.65 14.40
C ILE A 492 19.97 12.92 14.04
N ARG A 493 20.77 12.52 15.03
CA ARG A 493 21.99 11.71 14.81
C ARG A 493 21.61 10.47 13.99
N SER A 494 22.15 10.40 12.78
CA SER A 494 22.11 9.22 11.91
C SER A 494 23.47 8.54 11.98
N GLU A 495 23.49 7.21 12.00
CA GLU A 495 24.74 6.43 11.91
C GLU A 495 25.44 6.62 10.55
N ASP A 496 24.68 7.02 9.53
CA ASP A 496 25.15 7.30 8.19
C ASP A 496 25.76 8.72 8.09
N GLY A 497 27.09 8.79 7.99
CA GLY A 497 27.89 10.02 7.98
C GLY A 497 27.69 10.99 6.79
N GLU A 498 26.54 11.01 6.12
CA GLU A 498 26.22 11.99 5.07
C GLU A 498 25.47 13.20 5.65
N ILE A 499 26.21 14.09 6.32
CA ILE A 499 25.71 15.41 6.77
C ILE A 499 25.57 16.32 5.54
N VAL A 500 24.53 16.13 4.74
CA VAL A 500 24.25 16.99 3.56
C VAL A 500 23.01 17.87 3.77
N SER A 501 22.10 17.49 4.67
CA SER A 501 20.85 18.20 4.94
C SER A 501 20.90 19.03 6.23
N THR A 502 20.18 20.15 6.26
CA THR A 502 19.97 20.93 7.50
C THR A 502 19.32 20.08 8.60
N PRO A 503 19.61 20.32 9.90
CA PRO A 503 19.09 19.48 11.00
C PRO A 503 17.56 19.50 11.07
N LYS A 504 16.93 20.62 10.71
CA LYS A 504 15.47 20.72 10.58
C LYS A 504 14.89 19.80 9.50
N MET A 505 15.59 19.65 8.36
CA MET A 505 15.16 18.73 7.30
C MET A 505 15.30 17.27 7.72
N GLN A 506 16.35 16.92 8.47
CA GLN A 506 16.51 15.57 9.02
C GLN A 506 15.42 15.24 10.03
N TYR A 507 15.07 16.20 10.89
CA TYR A 507 13.92 16.08 11.78
C TYR A 507 12.62 15.85 11.01
N TYR A 508 12.34 16.66 9.98
CA TYR A 508 11.12 16.48 9.18
C TYR A 508 11.12 15.16 8.40
N ASP A 509 12.26 14.66 7.91
CA ASP A 509 12.36 13.33 7.29
C ASP A 509 11.96 12.22 8.28
N LYS A 510 12.44 12.28 9.53
CA LYS A 510 12.04 11.34 10.59
C LYS A 510 10.55 11.43 10.91
N VAL A 511 9.99 12.65 10.99
CA VAL A 511 8.54 12.83 11.23
C VAL A 511 7.70 12.33 10.06
N LEU A 512 8.13 12.54 8.81
CA LEU A 512 7.44 12.03 7.62
C LEU A 512 7.43 10.49 7.62
N ARG A 513 8.59 9.84 7.87
CA ARG A 513 8.66 8.38 8.02
C ARG A 513 7.75 7.87 9.13
N LEU A 514 7.66 8.59 10.25
CA LEU A 514 6.76 8.24 11.35
C LEU A 514 5.29 8.27 10.88
N LEU A 515 4.87 9.31 10.18
CA LEU A 515 3.51 9.46 9.68
C LEU A 515 3.17 8.43 8.58
N ASP A 516 4.15 8.10 7.73
CA ASP A 516 4.02 7.05 6.71
C ASP A 516 3.72 5.69 7.38
N VAL A 517 4.42 5.36 8.49
CA VAL A 517 4.21 4.11 9.24
C VAL A 517 2.89 4.08 9.98
N VAL A 518 2.41 5.22 10.49
CA VAL A 518 1.07 5.32 11.10
C VAL A 518 -0.03 5.21 10.03
N GLY A 519 0.28 5.46 8.76
CA GLY A 519 -0.66 5.34 7.65
C GLY A 519 -1.61 6.53 7.51
N LEU A 520 -1.14 7.75 7.78
CA LEU A 520 -1.93 8.99 7.66
C LEU A 520 -1.47 9.85 6.47
N PRO A 521 -1.83 9.49 5.22
CA PRO A 521 -1.31 10.12 4.00
C PRO A 521 -1.63 11.62 3.89
N GLU A 522 -2.80 12.06 4.38
CA GLU A 522 -3.18 13.48 4.33
C GLU A 522 -2.25 14.38 5.15
N LEU A 523 -1.84 13.91 6.33
CA LEU A 523 -0.93 14.65 7.21
C LEU A 523 0.48 14.70 6.61
N VAL A 524 0.92 13.61 5.98
CA VAL A 524 2.19 13.55 5.26
C VAL A 524 2.24 14.62 4.17
N ILE A 525 1.17 14.74 3.37
CA ILE A 525 1.06 15.77 2.32
C ILE A 525 1.11 17.18 2.92
N GLN A 526 0.37 17.44 4.00
CA GLN A 526 0.34 18.75 4.65
C GLN A 526 1.71 19.13 5.25
N LEU A 527 2.41 18.19 5.88
CA LEU A 527 3.75 18.43 6.41
C LEU A 527 4.75 18.62 5.27
N ALA A 528 4.80 17.70 4.30
CA ALA A 528 5.74 17.77 3.18
C ALA A 528 5.54 19.05 2.35
N SER A 529 4.30 19.50 2.13
CA SER A 529 4.03 20.76 1.44
C SER A 529 4.50 21.98 2.24
N SER A 530 4.29 22.02 3.57
CA SER A 530 4.86 23.08 4.41
C SER A 530 6.39 23.07 4.43
N VAL A 531 7.01 21.89 4.52
CA VAL A 531 8.47 21.76 4.51
C VAL A 531 9.04 22.21 3.16
N LEU A 532 8.37 21.93 2.05
CA LEU A 532 8.78 22.41 0.73
C LEU A 532 8.75 23.94 0.62
N THR A 533 7.81 24.63 1.28
CA THR A 533 7.80 26.10 1.30
C THR A 533 8.96 26.69 2.12
N GLU A 534 9.43 25.95 3.13
CA GLU A 534 10.56 26.35 3.97
C GLU A 534 11.93 25.93 3.37
N ALA A 535 11.96 24.88 2.54
CA ALA A 535 13.17 24.30 1.95
C ALA A 535 13.73 25.14 0.78
N GLY A 536 14.47 26.21 1.09
CA GLY A 536 15.01 27.15 0.10
C GLY A 536 16.30 26.76 -0.65
N GLY A 537 16.89 25.56 -0.47
CA GLY A 537 18.27 25.31 -0.96
C GLY A 537 18.55 23.96 -1.65
N ASP A 538 18.02 22.84 -1.15
CA ASP A 538 18.49 21.51 -1.55
C ASP A 538 17.58 20.83 -2.58
N TRP A 539 18.02 20.79 -3.85
CA TRP A 539 17.25 20.14 -4.92
C TRP A 539 17.00 18.64 -4.66
N LYS A 540 17.92 17.95 -3.97
CA LYS A 540 17.78 16.52 -3.61
C LYS A 540 16.65 16.31 -2.60
N SER A 541 16.61 17.14 -1.55
CA SER A 541 15.58 17.12 -0.51
C SER A 541 14.23 17.56 -1.08
N GLN A 542 14.21 18.52 -2.00
CA GLN A 542 13.01 18.85 -2.75
C GLN A 542 12.53 17.65 -3.60
N ALA A 543 13.44 16.94 -4.28
CA ALA A 543 13.08 15.76 -5.06
C ALA A 543 12.50 14.62 -4.20
N THR A 544 13.06 14.35 -3.00
CA THR A 544 12.52 13.34 -2.08
C THR A 544 11.13 13.74 -1.58
N LEU A 545 10.95 14.98 -1.11
CA LEU A 545 9.67 15.49 -0.61
C LEU A 545 8.58 15.47 -1.70
N ARG A 546 8.91 15.90 -2.93
CA ARG A 546 7.97 15.87 -4.07
C ARG A 546 7.58 14.45 -4.46
N THR A 547 8.53 13.52 -4.42
CA THR A 547 8.25 12.08 -4.64
C THR A 547 7.34 11.52 -3.55
N CYS A 548 7.56 11.93 -2.29
CA CYS A 548 6.70 11.55 -1.17
C CYS A 548 5.26 12.08 -1.34
N ILE A 549 5.11 13.36 -1.69
CA ILE A 549 3.81 13.97 -1.99
C ILE A 549 3.11 13.23 -3.13
N PHE A 550 3.82 12.94 -4.22
CA PHE A 550 3.27 12.18 -5.35
C PHE A 550 2.72 10.81 -4.91
N LYS A 551 3.49 10.03 -4.16
CA LYS A 551 3.07 8.70 -3.69
C LYS A 551 1.81 8.77 -2.85
N HIS A 552 1.75 9.69 -1.88
CA HIS A 552 0.60 9.80 -0.98
C HIS A 552 -0.66 10.35 -1.67
N HIS A 553 -0.55 11.30 -2.62
CA HIS A 553 -1.70 11.70 -3.45
C HIS A 553 -2.20 10.56 -4.33
N LEU A 554 -1.28 9.73 -4.85
CA LEU A 554 -1.63 8.55 -5.62
C LEU A 554 -2.37 7.53 -4.75
N ASP A 555 -1.90 7.28 -3.53
CA ASP A 555 -2.56 6.37 -2.59
C ASP A 555 -3.97 6.84 -2.23
N LEU A 556 -4.17 8.15 -2.01
CA LEU A 556 -5.49 8.77 -1.78
C LEU A 556 -6.42 8.80 -3.00
N GLY A 557 -5.89 8.62 -4.22
CA GLY A 557 -6.67 8.71 -5.45
C GLY A 557 -6.89 10.12 -5.99
N HIS A 558 -6.13 11.11 -5.50
CA HIS A 558 -6.13 12.47 -6.02
C HIS A 558 -5.26 12.58 -7.29
N ASN A 559 -5.76 12.03 -8.41
CA ASN A 559 -4.98 11.84 -9.64
C ASN A 559 -4.44 13.14 -10.25
N SER A 560 -5.22 14.22 -10.24
CA SER A 560 -4.81 15.53 -10.77
C SER A 560 -3.67 16.13 -9.95
N GLN A 561 -3.78 16.11 -8.63
CA GLN A 561 -2.77 16.62 -7.70
C GLN A 561 -1.49 15.77 -7.74
N ALA A 562 -1.61 14.44 -7.88
CA ALA A 562 -0.48 13.55 -8.08
C ALA A 562 0.25 13.90 -9.40
N TYR A 563 -0.48 14.12 -10.49
CA TYR A 563 0.12 14.53 -11.76
C TYR A 563 0.82 15.90 -11.66
N GLU A 564 0.22 16.88 -11.00
CA GLU A 564 0.85 18.18 -10.74
C GLU A 564 2.16 18.03 -9.95
N ALA A 565 2.14 17.25 -8.87
CA ALA A 565 3.33 16.96 -8.07
C ALA A 565 4.44 16.30 -8.92
N LEU A 566 4.09 15.39 -9.82
CA LEU A 566 5.01 14.71 -10.73
C LEU A 566 5.71 15.67 -11.70
N THR A 567 4.98 16.64 -12.25
CA THR A 567 5.56 17.65 -13.16
C THR A 567 6.56 18.58 -12.46
N GLN A 568 6.46 18.70 -11.13
CA GLN A 568 7.27 19.61 -10.32
C GLN A 568 8.52 18.90 -9.72
N ILE A 569 8.77 17.63 -10.07
CA ILE A 569 9.98 16.89 -9.65
C ILE A 569 11.19 17.37 -10.48
N PRO A 570 12.29 17.83 -9.86
CA PRO A 570 13.47 18.32 -10.57
C PRO A 570 14.37 17.21 -11.15
N ASP A 571 14.30 15.99 -10.60
CA ASP A 571 15.08 14.83 -11.04
C ASP A 571 14.32 13.99 -12.08
N SER A 572 14.88 13.88 -13.28
CA SER A 572 14.27 13.15 -14.39
C SER A 572 14.15 11.65 -14.12
N SER A 573 15.09 11.05 -13.39
CA SER A 573 15.06 9.60 -13.11
C SER A 573 13.88 9.24 -12.21
N ARG A 574 13.74 9.94 -11.09
CA ARG A 574 12.62 9.80 -10.16
C ARG A 574 11.28 10.17 -10.79
N GLN A 575 11.26 11.18 -11.66
CA GLN A 575 10.06 11.55 -12.40
C GLN A 575 9.56 10.41 -13.29
N LEU A 576 10.46 9.68 -13.97
CA LEU A 576 10.10 8.52 -14.80
C LEU A 576 9.59 7.34 -13.96
N ASP A 577 10.18 7.08 -12.81
CA ASP A 577 9.71 6.01 -11.92
C ASP A 577 8.34 6.34 -11.30
N CYS A 578 8.13 7.60 -10.90
CA CYS A 578 6.81 8.08 -10.48
C CYS A 578 5.79 7.97 -11.62
N LEU A 579 6.18 8.29 -12.87
CA LEU A 579 5.31 8.17 -14.03
C LEU A 579 4.90 6.72 -14.29
N ARG A 580 5.85 5.78 -14.20
CA ARG A 580 5.57 4.33 -14.29
C ARG A 580 4.55 3.91 -13.24
N GLN A 581 4.76 4.32 -11.98
CA GLN A 581 3.84 4.02 -10.89
C GLN A 581 2.44 4.62 -11.14
N LEU A 582 2.35 5.87 -11.59
CA LEU A 582 1.08 6.53 -11.93
C LEU A 582 0.30 5.74 -13.00
N VAL A 583 0.96 5.43 -14.13
CA VAL A 583 0.34 4.68 -15.23
C VAL A 583 -0.12 3.31 -14.73
N VAL A 584 0.68 2.65 -13.89
CA VAL A 584 0.37 1.33 -13.37
C VAL A 584 -0.88 1.35 -12.49
N VAL A 585 -0.90 2.25 -11.49
CA VAL A 585 -1.99 2.36 -10.52
C VAL A 585 -3.29 2.83 -11.18
N LEU A 586 -3.23 3.79 -12.11
CA LEU A 586 -4.44 4.25 -12.83
C LEU A 586 -5.04 3.15 -13.71
N CYS A 587 -4.21 2.32 -14.33
CA CYS A 587 -4.69 1.17 -15.10
C CYS A 587 -5.34 0.11 -14.19
N GLU A 588 -4.75 -0.18 -13.03
CA GLU A 588 -5.29 -1.14 -12.05
C GLU A 588 -6.60 -0.65 -11.42
N ARG A 589 -6.73 0.67 -11.21
CA ARG A 589 -7.97 1.31 -10.73
C ARG A 589 -9.02 1.53 -11.82
N SER A 590 -8.74 1.19 -13.08
CA SER A 590 -9.60 1.43 -14.25
C SER A 590 -9.98 2.91 -14.52
N GLN A 591 -9.20 3.87 -13.99
CA GLN A 591 -9.39 5.31 -14.19
C GLN A 591 -8.71 5.77 -15.50
N LEU A 592 -9.22 5.26 -16.62
CA LEU A 592 -8.60 5.42 -17.94
C LEU A 592 -8.80 6.81 -18.56
N GLN A 593 -9.85 7.53 -18.15
CA GLN A 593 -10.16 8.88 -18.67
C GLN A 593 -9.06 9.88 -18.28
N ASP A 594 -8.74 9.95 -16.99
CA ASP A 594 -7.67 10.79 -16.46
C ASP A 594 -6.35 10.54 -17.20
N LEU A 595 -6.02 9.27 -17.48
CA LEU A 595 -4.79 8.90 -18.19
C LEU A 595 -4.75 9.47 -19.62
N VAL A 596 -5.88 9.62 -20.30
CA VAL A 596 -5.94 10.16 -21.66
C VAL A 596 -5.96 11.69 -21.67
N GLU A 597 -6.67 12.28 -20.72
CA GLU A 597 -6.87 13.73 -20.64
C GLU A 597 -5.63 14.48 -20.15
N PHE A 598 -4.75 13.83 -19.38
CA PHE A 598 -3.56 14.51 -18.86
C PHE A 598 -2.65 15.07 -19.98
N PRO A 599 -2.10 16.29 -19.82
CA PRO A 599 -1.26 16.91 -20.85
C PRO A 599 0.07 16.21 -21.09
N TYR A 600 0.66 15.53 -20.10
CA TYR A 600 2.01 14.91 -20.09
C TYR A 600 3.15 15.78 -20.67
N VAL A 601 3.26 17.04 -20.30
CA VAL A 601 4.30 17.96 -20.84
C VAL A 601 5.68 17.30 -20.81
N ASN A 602 6.33 17.15 -21.99
CA ASN A 602 7.62 16.48 -22.21
C ASN A 602 7.72 14.97 -21.83
N LEU A 603 6.65 14.35 -21.32
CA LEU A 603 6.61 12.94 -20.91
C LEU A 603 5.80 12.05 -21.87
N HIS A 604 5.31 12.61 -22.98
CA HIS A 604 4.42 11.92 -23.93
C HIS A 604 5.01 10.59 -24.44
N ASN A 605 6.28 10.61 -24.86
CA ASN A 605 6.93 9.43 -25.45
C ASN A 605 7.14 8.33 -24.41
N GLU A 606 7.41 8.72 -23.15
CA GLU A 606 7.64 7.80 -22.05
C GLU A 606 6.35 7.10 -21.63
N VAL A 607 5.23 7.84 -21.54
CA VAL A 607 3.91 7.23 -21.28
C VAL A 607 3.56 6.21 -22.36
N VAL A 608 3.75 6.57 -23.64
CA VAL A 608 3.50 5.67 -24.76
C VAL A 608 4.39 4.44 -24.67
N ALA A 609 5.70 4.59 -24.39
CA ALA A 609 6.62 3.48 -24.25
C ALA A 609 6.23 2.54 -23.08
N ILE A 610 5.80 3.09 -21.94
CA ILE A 610 5.33 2.32 -20.78
C ILE A 610 4.07 1.53 -21.14
N ILE A 611 3.05 2.18 -21.73
CA ILE A 611 1.81 1.51 -22.12
C ILE A 611 2.06 0.46 -23.21
N GLU A 612 2.90 0.76 -24.21
CA GLU A 612 3.28 -0.18 -25.26
C GLU A 612 4.01 -1.41 -24.71
N SER A 613 5.00 -1.21 -23.82
CA SER A 613 5.73 -2.32 -23.21
C SER A 613 4.82 -3.22 -22.37
N ARG A 614 3.88 -2.63 -21.61
CA ARG A 614 2.90 -3.38 -20.81
C ARG A 614 1.85 -4.06 -21.70
N ALA A 615 1.38 -3.39 -22.75
CA ALA A 615 0.47 -3.96 -23.73
C ALA A 615 1.06 -5.22 -24.35
N ARG A 616 2.34 -5.20 -24.75
CA ARG A 616 3.06 -6.35 -25.32
C ARG A 616 3.33 -7.48 -24.32
N ALA A 617 3.48 -7.16 -23.03
CA ALA A 617 3.81 -8.13 -21.98
C ALA A 617 2.57 -8.83 -21.37
N VAL A 618 1.44 -8.12 -21.25
CA VAL A 618 0.23 -8.61 -20.57
C VAL A 618 -0.64 -9.43 -21.53
N ASP A 619 -1.37 -10.41 -20.98
CA ASP A 619 -2.34 -11.22 -21.73
C ASP A 619 -3.54 -10.39 -22.20
N LEU A 620 -3.89 -10.55 -23.49
CA LEU A 620 -4.87 -9.74 -24.24
C LEU A 620 -6.28 -9.80 -23.65
N MET A 621 -6.61 -10.88 -22.93
CA MET A 621 -7.95 -11.11 -22.39
C MET A 621 -8.16 -10.48 -21.00
N THR A 622 -7.09 -10.03 -20.33
CA THR A 622 -7.17 -9.51 -18.95
C THR A 622 -7.31 -8.00 -18.87
N HIS A 623 -6.55 -7.26 -19.70
CA HIS A 623 -6.50 -5.79 -19.66
C HIS A 623 -6.46 -5.20 -21.07
N ASN A 624 -7.25 -4.16 -21.31
CA ASN A 624 -7.44 -3.55 -22.63
C ASN A 624 -6.41 -2.44 -22.94
N TYR A 625 -5.11 -2.69 -22.73
CA TYR A 625 -4.06 -1.68 -22.95
C TYR A 625 -3.98 -1.17 -24.39
N TYR A 626 -4.26 -2.02 -25.40
CA TYR A 626 -4.29 -1.61 -26.81
C TYR A 626 -5.47 -0.66 -27.11
N GLU A 627 -6.64 -0.89 -26.52
CA GLU A 627 -7.81 -0.02 -26.68
C GLU A 627 -7.57 1.35 -26.00
N LEU A 628 -6.90 1.34 -24.84
CA LEU A 628 -6.44 2.55 -24.16
C LEU A 628 -5.42 3.34 -25.00
N LEU A 629 -4.42 2.66 -25.56
CA LEU A 629 -3.39 3.29 -26.38
C LEU A 629 -3.98 3.87 -27.68
N TYR A 630 -4.98 3.20 -28.25
CA TYR A 630 -5.76 3.73 -29.35
C TYR A 630 -6.52 5.01 -28.97
N ALA A 631 -7.29 4.97 -27.88
CA ALA A 631 -8.02 6.15 -27.39
C ALA A 631 -7.07 7.34 -27.12
N PHE A 632 -5.91 7.06 -26.51
CA PHE A 632 -4.86 8.04 -26.25
C PHE A 632 -4.34 8.72 -27.53
N HIS A 633 -4.10 7.95 -28.59
CA HIS A 633 -3.65 8.51 -29.86
C HIS A 633 -4.74 9.24 -30.64
N VAL A 634 -5.99 8.76 -30.59
CA VAL A 634 -7.14 9.41 -31.23
C VAL A 634 -7.44 10.76 -30.58
N PHE A 635 -7.44 10.84 -29.25
CA PHE A 635 -7.65 12.08 -28.50
C PHE A 635 -6.64 13.17 -28.88
N ARG A 636 -5.40 12.77 -29.19
CA ARG A 636 -4.30 13.67 -29.58
C ARG A 636 -4.16 13.85 -31.10
N HIS A 637 -5.15 13.40 -31.88
CA HIS A 637 -5.20 13.44 -33.34
C HIS A 637 -4.01 12.75 -34.05
N ASN A 638 -3.33 11.83 -33.36
CA ASN A 638 -2.23 11.04 -33.91
C ASN A 638 -2.75 9.76 -34.58
N TYR A 639 -3.57 9.93 -35.62
CA TYR A 639 -4.27 8.81 -36.29
C TYR A 639 -3.31 7.77 -36.87
N ARG A 640 -2.10 8.16 -37.27
CA ARG A 640 -1.10 7.23 -37.81
C ARG A 640 -0.67 6.19 -36.77
N LYS A 641 -0.29 6.67 -35.57
CA LYS A 641 0.10 5.80 -34.45
C LYS A 641 -1.09 5.00 -33.94
N ALA A 642 -2.28 5.60 -33.88
CA ALA A 642 -3.51 4.89 -33.53
C ALA A 642 -3.77 3.69 -34.47
N GLY A 643 -3.59 3.89 -35.78
CA GLY A 643 -3.70 2.84 -36.79
C GLY A 643 -2.67 1.73 -36.61
N THR A 644 -1.39 2.08 -36.38
CA THR A 644 -0.33 1.10 -36.09
C THR A 644 -0.64 0.24 -34.87
N VAL A 645 -1.11 0.85 -33.78
CA VAL A 645 -1.43 0.15 -32.53
C VAL A 645 -2.58 -0.83 -32.72
N MET A 646 -3.66 -0.42 -33.41
CA MET A 646 -4.79 -1.29 -33.68
C MET A 646 -4.43 -2.43 -34.65
N PHE A 647 -3.56 -2.16 -35.61
CA PHE A 647 -3.04 -3.21 -36.50
C PHE A 647 -2.20 -4.25 -35.73
N GLU A 648 -1.30 -3.80 -34.84
CA GLU A 648 -0.52 -4.68 -33.96
C GLU A 648 -1.44 -5.52 -33.06
N TYR A 649 -2.46 -4.90 -32.46
CA TYR A 649 -3.45 -5.57 -31.63
C TYR A 649 -4.22 -6.66 -32.39
N GLY A 650 -4.72 -6.34 -33.59
CA GLY A 650 -5.42 -7.31 -34.45
C GLY A 650 -4.54 -8.49 -34.84
N MET A 651 -3.26 -8.25 -35.15
CA MET A 651 -2.31 -9.30 -35.48
C MET A 651 -2.03 -10.23 -34.29
N ARG A 652 -1.88 -9.66 -33.09
CA ARG A 652 -1.63 -10.44 -31.89
C ARG A 652 -2.86 -11.25 -31.47
N LEU A 653 -4.06 -10.67 -31.59
CA LEU A 653 -5.33 -11.37 -31.40
C LEU A 653 -5.46 -12.58 -32.32
N GLY A 654 -5.11 -12.44 -33.61
CA GLY A 654 -5.15 -13.56 -34.56
C GLY A 654 -4.19 -14.71 -34.20
N ARG A 655 -3.06 -14.41 -33.56
CA ARG A 655 -2.07 -15.42 -33.15
C ARG A 655 -2.44 -16.11 -31.84
N GLU A 656 -2.84 -15.33 -30.83
CA GLU A 656 -3.02 -15.76 -29.44
C GLU A 656 -4.47 -16.16 -29.12
N VAL A 657 -5.49 -15.48 -29.66
CA VAL A 657 -6.90 -15.64 -29.28
C VAL A 657 -7.72 -16.22 -30.44
N ARG A 658 -7.69 -17.54 -30.58
CA ARG A 658 -8.39 -18.29 -31.63
C ARG A 658 -9.82 -18.65 -31.23
N THR A 659 -10.57 -17.65 -30.79
CA THR A 659 -12.00 -17.78 -30.46
C THR A 659 -12.83 -16.94 -31.41
N LEU A 660 -14.12 -17.24 -31.54
CA LEU A 660 -15.04 -16.45 -32.38
C LEU A 660 -15.02 -14.96 -31.98
N ARG A 661 -15.04 -14.66 -30.68
CA ARG A 661 -14.93 -13.30 -30.14
C ARG A 661 -13.56 -12.65 -30.43
N GLY A 662 -12.49 -13.44 -30.46
CA GLY A 662 -11.15 -12.98 -30.85
C GLY A 662 -11.08 -12.56 -32.31
N LEU A 663 -11.70 -13.34 -33.21
CA LEU A 663 -11.81 -13.03 -34.64
C LEU A 663 -12.70 -11.80 -34.90
N GLU A 664 -13.80 -11.65 -34.16
CA GLU A 664 -14.64 -10.44 -34.19
C GLU A 664 -13.84 -9.19 -33.79
N LYS A 665 -13.10 -9.27 -32.67
CA LYS A 665 -12.22 -8.18 -32.26
C LYS A 665 -11.13 -7.92 -33.28
N GLN A 666 -10.49 -8.94 -33.84
CA GLN A 666 -9.48 -8.79 -34.88
C GLN A 666 -10.01 -8.02 -36.10
N GLY A 667 -11.20 -8.39 -36.60
CA GLY A 667 -11.84 -7.67 -37.71
C GLY A 667 -12.12 -6.20 -37.37
N ASN A 668 -12.63 -5.93 -36.16
CA ASN A 668 -12.87 -4.58 -35.68
C ASN A 668 -11.58 -3.76 -35.55
N CYS A 669 -10.49 -4.35 -35.08
CA CYS A 669 -9.18 -3.70 -34.97
C CYS A 669 -8.63 -3.29 -36.35
N TYR A 670 -8.69 -4.18 -37.34
CA TYR A 670 -8.25 -3.84 -38.70
C TYR A 670 -9.15 -2.78 -39.34
N LEU A 671 -10.46 -2.84 -39.12
CA LEU A 671 -11.37 -1.80 -39.58
C LEU A 671 -11.05 -0.44 -38.94
N ALA A 672 -10.79 -0.41 -37.63
CA ALA A 672 -10.37 0.80 -36.93
C ALA A 672 -9.04 1.34 -37.48
N ALA A 673 -8.07 0.48 -37.79
CA ALA A 673 -6.80 0.89 -38.39
C ALA A 673 -6.98 1.50 -39.79
N VAL A 674 -7.79 0.87 -40.65
CA VAL A 674 -8.14 1.39 -41.99
C VAL A 674 -8.84 2.75 -41.86
N ASN A 675 -9.80 2.88 -40.95
CA ASN A 675 -10.48 4.14 -40.70
C ASN A 675 -9.52 5.24 -40.24
N CYS A 676 -8.59 4.93 -39.33
CA CYS A 676 -7.57 5.88 -38.89
C CYS A 676 -6.67 6.36 -40.03
N LEU A 677 -6.25 5.47 -40.94
CA LEU A 677 -5.41 5.84 -42.07
C LEU A 677 -6.17 6.63 -43.14
N ARG A 678 -7.46 6.37 -43.33
CA ARG A 678 -8.33 7.15 -44.24
C ARG A 678 -8.55 8.59 -43.76
N LEU A 679 -8.41 8.86 -42.46
CA LEU A 679 -8.45 10.22 -41.91
C LEU A 679 -7.17 11.02 -42.20
N ILE A 680 -6.11 10.37 -42.66
CA ILE A 680 -4.81 10.97 -42.97
C ILE A 680 -4.73 11.19 -44.48
N ARG A 681 -3.93 12.17 -44.89
CA ARG A 681 -3.59 12.34 -46.31
C ARG A 681 -2.95 11.07 -46.86
N PRO A 682 -3.26 10.68 -48.12
CA PRO A 682 -2.81 9.42 -48.71
C PRO A 682 -1.27 9.28 -48.73
N GLU A 683 -0.53 10.38 -48.84
CA GLU A 683 0.94 10.42 -48.80
C GLU A 683 1.55 9.87 -47.49
N TYR A 684 0.81 9.93 -46.37
CA TYR A 684 1.28 9.50 -45.06
C TYR A 684 0.53 8.28 -44.52
N ALA A 685 -0.32 7.65 -45.35
CA ALA A 685 -1.19 6.54 -44.98
C ALA A 685 -0.47 5.18 -45.08
N TRP A 686 0.59 5.01 -44.27
CA TRP A 686 1.39 3.79 -44.22
C TRP A 686 1.82 3.42 -42.79
N ILE A 687 1.92 2.12 -42.54
CA ILE A 687 2.32 1.51 -41.26
C ILE A 687 3.66 0.78 -41.45
N VAL A 688 4.49 0.83 -40.41
CA VAL A 688 5.75 0.07 -40.35
C VAL A 688 5.54 -1.19 -39.55
N HIS A 689 5.82 -2.35 -40.14
CA HIS A 689 5.70 -3.64 -39.48
C HIS A 689 6.96 -4.49 -39.71
N PRO A 690 7.48 -5.23 -38.71
CA PRO A 690 8.52 -6.22 -38.97
C PRO A 690 7.93 -7.40 -39.74
N ALA A 691 8.48 -7.72 -40.91
CA ALA A 691 7.95 -8.73 -41.82
C ALA A 691 7.61 -10.06 -41.13
N SER A 692 6.52 -10.70 -41.58
CA SER A 692 6.04 -11.98 -41.06
C SER A 692 7.14 -13.05 -41.15
N GLY A 693 7.71 -13.42 -40.00
CA GLY A 693 8.87 -14.33 -39.89
C GLY A 693 10.02 -13.77 -39.05
N ALA A 694 10.04 -12.48 -38.76
CA ALA A 694 10.91 -11.92 -37.74
C ALA A 694 10.45 -12.40 -36.36
N VAL A 695 11.22 -13.29 -35.74
CA VAL A 695 11.01 -13.72 -34.36
C VAL A 695 11.10 -12.47 -33.49
N TYR A 696 9.97 -12.04 -32.93
CA TYR A 696 9.98 -11.18 -31.75
C TYR A 696 10.50 -12.06 -30.60
N ASP A 697 11.80 -11.96 -30.31
CA ASP A 697 12.29 -12.43 -29.03
C ASP A 697 11.53 -11.66 -27.95
N ARG A 698 10.75 -12.38 -27.14
CA ARG A 698 10.20 -11.85 -25.89
C ARG A 698 11.38 -11.30 -25.09
N PRO A 699 11.35 -10.04 -24.62
CA PRO A 699 12.33 -9.56 -23.66
C PRO A 699 12.30 -10.50 -22.44
N GLY A 700 13.37 -11.28 -22.23
CA GLY A 700 13.48 -12.27 -21.15
C GLY A 700 13.37 -13.75 -21.56
N ALA A 701 13.17 -14.09 -22.84
CA ALA A 701 13.32 -15.49 -23.28
C ALA A 701 14.80 -15.90 -23.25
N SER A 702 15.11 -17.03 -22.61
CA SER A 702 16.48 -17.57 -22.58
C SER A 702 17.03 -17.75 -23.99
N PRO A 703 18.30 -17.37 -24.25
CA PRO A 703 18.91 -17.56 -25.57
C PRO A 703 18.78 -19.02 -26.01
N LYS A 704 18.25 -19.26 -27.21
CA LYS A 704 18.21 -20.61 -27.77
C LYS A 704 19.66 -21.09 -27.92
N ARG A 705 19.98 -22.19 -27.26
CA ARG A 705 21.28 -22.86 -27.35
C ARG A 705 21.18 -23.97 -28.38
N ASN A 706 22.23 -24.15 -29.17
CA ASN A 706 22.36 -25.33 -30.03
C ASN A 706 22.51 -26.59 -29.16
N HIS A 707 22.45 -27.75 -29.81
CA HIS A 707 22.66 -29.06 -29.16
C HIS A 707 24.03 -29.15 -28.44
N ASP A 708 24.98 -28.27 -28.78
CA ASP A 708 26.31 -28.14 -28.18
C ASP A 708 26.42 -27.04 -27.09
N GLY A 709 25.31 -26.40 -26.70
CA GLY A 709 25.28 -25.42 -25.61
C GLY A 709 25.74 -23.99 -25.97
N GLU A 710 26.18 -23.74 -27.20
CA GLU A 710 26.55 -22.40 -27.68
C GLU A 710 25.30 -21.55 -28.00
N CYS A 711 25.32 -20.28 -27.59
CA CYS A 711 24.28 -19.30 -27.90
C CYS A 711 24.29 -18.98 -29.40
N THR A 712 23.20 -19.30 -30.12
CA THR A 712 23.05 -18.86 -31.51
C THR A 712 22.89 -17.34 -31.57
N ALA A 713 23.70 -16.68 -32.38
CA ALA A 713 23.51 -15.26 -32.67
C ALA A 713 22.11 -15.02 -33.28
N ALA A 714 21.39 -14.03 -32.76
CA ALA A 714 20.09 -13.65 -33.29
C ALA A 714 20.19 -13.29 -34.79
N PRO A 715 19.26 -13.71 -35.66
CA PRO A 715 19.30 -13.36 -37.07
C PRO A 715 19.15 -11.84 -37.23
N THR A 716 20.18 -11.20 -37.76
CA THR A 716 20.35 -9.74 -37.84
C THR A 716 19.56 -9.05 -38.96
N ASN A 717 18.64 -9.75 -39.63
CA ASN A 717 17.79 -9.13 -40.65
C ASN A 717 16.34 -9.05 -40.17
N ARG A 718 16.05 -8.03 -39.34
CA ARG A 718 14.68 -7.54 -39.17
C ARG A 718 14.26 -6.89 -40.48
N GLN A 719 13.73 -7.68 -41.41
CA GLN A 719 13.10 -7.12 -42.60
C GLN A 719 11.92 -6.27 -42.15
N ILE A 720 11.95 -4.98 -42.47
CA ILE A 720 10.88 -4.02 -42.15
C ILE A 720 10.01 -3.92 -43.40
N GLU A 721 8.74 -4.23 -43.27
CA GLU A 721 7.72 -4.13 -44.31
C GLU A 721 6.91 -2.85 -44.09
N ILE A 722 6.72 -2.08 -45.16
CA ILE A 722 5.87 -0.89 -45.17
C ILE A 722 4.55 -1.32 -45.77
N LEU A 723 3.49 -1.28 -44.96
CA LEU A 723 2.13 -1.63 -45.39
C LEU A 723 1.37 -0.37 -45.77
N GLU A 724 0.89 -0.31 -47.00
CA GLU A 724 0.01 0.73 -47.50
C GLU A 724 -1.45 0.42 -47.20
N LEU A 725 -2.34 1.40 -47.38
CA LEU A 725 -3.78 1.25 -47.15
C LEU A 725 -4.38 0.04 -47.89
N GLY A 726 -3.96 -0.20 -49.14
CA GLY A 726 -4.46 -1.32 -49.94
C GLY A 726 -4.09 -2.70 -49.36
N ASP A 727 -2.95 -2.83 -48.68
CA ASP A 727 -2.55 -4.08 -48.05
C ASP A 727 -3.30 -4.31 -46.73
N LEU A 728 -3.58 -3.25 -45.98
CA LEU A 728 -4.41 -3.32 -44.79
C LEU A 728 -5.87 -3.64 -45.10
N GLU A 729 -6.38 -3.18 -46.24
CA GLU A 729 -7.71 -3.56 -46.73
C GLU A 729 -7.77 -5.05 -47.10
N LYS A 730 -6.69 -5.61 -47.67
CA LYS A 730 -6.59 -7.07 -47.91
C LYS A 730 -6.60 -7.85 -46.60
N GLU A 731 -5.80 -7.46 -45.60
CA GLU A 731 -5.79 -8.12 -44.28
C GLU A 731 -7.13 -8.02 -43.56
N CYS A 732 -7.80 -6.86 -43.64
CA CYS A 732 -9.14 -6.67 -43.11
C CYS A 732 -10.16 -7.59 -43.82
N SER A 733 -10.07 -7.70 -45.15
CA SER A 733 -10.92 -8.60 -45.93
C SER A 733 -10.70 -10.07 -45.54
N LEU A 734 -9.44 -10.48 -45.32
CA LEU A 734 -9.08 -11.82 -44.89
C LEU A 734 -9.62 -12.12 -43.48
N ALA A 735 -9.47 -11.20 -42.53
CA ALA A 735 -10.01 -11.36 -41.18
C ALA A 735 -11.54 -11.48 -41.18
N ARG A 736 -12.24 -10.69 -42.01
CA ARG A 736 -13.69 -10.81 -42.18
C ARG A 736 -14.08 -12.16 -42.77
N ILE A 737 -13.32 -12.65 -43.75
CA ILE A 737 -13.53 -13.97 -44.37
C ILE A 737 -13.32 -15.11 -43.36
N ARG A 738 -12.28 -15.03 -42.52
CA ARG A 738 -12.06 -15.97 -41.39
C ARG A 738 -13.25 -15.99 -40.43
N LEU A 739 -13.78 -14.81 -40.10
CA LEU A 739 -14.96 -14.67 -39.25
C LEU A 739 -16.22 -15.26 -39.88
N THR A 740 -16.47 -15.04 -41.17
CA THR A 740 -17.62 -15.64 -41.86
C THR A 740 -17.54 -17.17 -41.89
N LEU A 741 -16.35 -17.74 -42.07
CA LEU A 741 -16.16 -19.19 -41.96
C LEU A 741 -16.42 -19.68 -40.53
N ALA A 742 -15.84 -19.01 -39.53
CA ALA A 742 -16.01 -19.34 -38.12
C ALA A 742 -17.47 -19.29 -37.64
N GLN A 743 -18.30 -18.41 -38.20
CA GLN A 743 -19.73 -18.32 -37.91
C GLN A 743 -20.54 -19.45 -38.58
N HIS A 744 -20.15 -19.87 -39.78
CA HIS A 744 -20.81 -20.95 -40.52
C HIS A 744 -20.41 -22.34 -40.01
N ASP A 745 -19.14 -22.50 -39.61
CA ASP A 745 -18.61 -23.73 -39.02
C ASP A 745 -17.79 -23.43 -37.74
N PRO A 746 -18.43 -23.55 -36.56
CA PRO A 746 -17.76 -23.32 -35.27
C PRO A 746 -16.57 -24.26 -35.00
N ALA A 747 -16.50 -25.44 -35.64
CA ALA A 747 -15.39 -26.36 -35.47
C ALA A 747 -14.12 -25.86 -36.20
N ALA A 748 -14.29 -25.08 -37.27
CA ALA A 748 -13.20 -24.54 -38.07
C ALA A 748 -12.51 -23.31 -37.46
N VAL A 749 -13.03 -22.75 -36.35
CA VAL A 749 -12.54 -21.49 -35.73
C VAL A 749 -11.03 -21.53 -35.44
N ALA A 750 -10.54 -22.65 -34.89
CA ALA A 750 -9.13 -22.78 -34.51
C ALA A 750 -8.19 -22.81 -35.71
N VAL A 751 -8.66 -23.35 -36.84
CA VAL A 751 -7.91 -23.49 -38.09
C VAL A 751 -7.97 -22.20 -38.91
N ALA A 752 -9.14 -21.56 -38.95
CA ALA A 752 -9.37 -20.30 -39.66
C ALA A 752 -8.49 -19.15 -39.13
N GLY A 753 -8.20 -19.12 -37.83
CA GLY A 753 -7.38 -18.06 -37.23
C GLY A 753 -5.93 -18.01 -37.75
N SER A 754 -5.37 -19.14 -38.17
CA SER A 754 -3.97 -19.25 -38.64
C SER A 754 -3.82 -19.46 -40.14
N SER A 755 -4.91 -19.70 -40.86
CA SER A 755 -4.84 -20.10 -42.28
C SER A 755 -4.33 -18.97 -43.17
N SER A 756 -3.39 -19.29 -44.07
CA SER A 756 -2.99 -18.38 -45.14
C SER A 756 -4.15 -18.11 -46.10
N ALA A 757 -4.01 -17.11 -47.00
CA ALA A 757 -5.05 -16.85 -48.01
C ALA A 757 -5.32 -18.09 -48.90
N GLU A 758 -4.28 -18.86 -49.23
CA GLU A 758 -4.41 -20.10 -50.03
C GLU A 758 -5.12 -21.23 -49.27
N GLU A 759 -4.72 -21.46 -48.01
CA GLU A 759 -5.38 -22.46 -47.15
C GLU A 759 -6.84 -22.07 -46.89
N MET A 760 -7.11 -20.77 -46.73
CA MET A 760 -8.47 -20.26 -46.54
C MET A 760 -9.36 -20.55 -47.75
N VAL A 761 -8.85 -20.47 -48.99
CA VAL A 761 -9.62 -20.88 -50.18
C VAL A 761 -10.06 -22.34 -50.06
N SER A 762 -9.17 -23.23 -49.64
CA SER A 762 -9.52 -24.66 -49.48
C SER A 762 -10.58 -24.89 -48.40
N LEU A 763 -10.50 -24.18 -47.27
CA LEU A 763 -11.45 -24.28 -46.17
C LEU A 763 -12.83 -23.72 -46.56
N LEU A 764 -12.88 -22.59 -47.26
CA LEU A 764 -14.13 -22.01 -47.77
C LEU A 764 -14.82 -22.95 -48.76
N VAL A 765 -14.04 -23.59 -49.63
CA VAL A 765 -14.53 -24.59 -50.59
C VAL A 765 -15.11 -25.82 -49.88
N GLN A 766 -14.45 -26.30 -48.81
CA GLN A 766 -14.97 -27.38 -47.98
C GLN A 766 -16.28 -26.99 -47.28
N ALA A 767 -16.36 -25.77 -46.72
CA ALA A 767 -17.58 -25.24 -46.10
C ALA A 767 -18.72 -24.96 -47.11
N GLY A 768 -18.39 -24.71 -48.38
CA GLY A 768 -19.35 -24.40 -49.45
C GLY A 768 -19.64 -22.91 -49.64
N LEU A 769 -18.78 -22.02 -49.15
CA LEU A 769 -18.88 -20.57 -49.29
C LEU A 769 -18.12 -20.09 -50.54
N PHE A 770 -18.60 -20.47 -51.72
CA PHE A 770 -17.92 -20.26 -53.00
C PHE A 770 -17.81 -18.79 -53.40
N ASP A 771 -18.83 -17.95 -53.20
CA ASP A 771 -18.72 -16.51 -53.50
C ASP A 771 -17.62 -15.82 -52.69
N THR A 772 -17.54 -16.16 -51.40
CA THR A 772 -16.49 -15.61 -50.52
C THR A 772 -15.12 -16.10 -50.96
N ALA A 773 -14.98 -17.35 -51.40
CA ALA A 773 -13.74 -17.90 -51.94
C ALA A 773 -13.33 -17.19 -53.24
N ILE A 774 -14.28 -16.92 -54.14
CA ILE A 774 -14.03 -16.17 -55.37
C ILE A 774 -13.57 -14.74 -55.04
N SER A 775 -14.24 -14.08 -54.09
CA SER A 775 -13.85 -12.74 -53.65
C SER A 775 -12.43 -12.71 -53.07
N LEU A 776 -12.04 -13.75 -52.32
CA LEU A 776 -10.69 -13.92 -51.77
C LEU A 776 -9.66 -14.13 -52.87
N CYS A 777 -9.95 -14.99 -53.85
CA CYS A 777 -9.07 -15.21 -54.99
C CYS A 777 -8.86 -13.93 -55.81
N GLN A 778 -9.89 -13.09 -55.94
CA GLN A 778 -9.77 -11.80 -56.64
C GLN A 778 -8.94 -10.78 -55.85
N THR A 779 -9.12 -10.68 -54.53
CA THR A 779 -8.37 -9.72 -53.70
C THR A 779 -6.88 -10.07 -53.59
N PHE A 780 -6.54 -11.36 -53.48
CA PHE A 780 -5.16 -11.84 -53.38
C PHE A 780 -4.55 -12.28 -54.72
N LYS A 781 -5.29 -12.18 -55.83
CA LYS A 781 -4.88 -12.64 -57.18
C LYS A 781 -4.47 -14.12 -57.21
N LEU A 782 -5.22 -14.98 -56.52
CA LEU A 782 -5.01 -16.44 -56.48
C LEU A 782 -5.77 -17.15 -57.62
N PRO A 783 -5.34 -18.36 -58.05
CA PRO A 783 -6.06 -19.13 -59.06
C PRO A 783 -7.45 -19.55 -58.55
N LEU A 784 -8.46 -19.47 -59.42
CA LEU A 784 -9.84 -19.91 -59.13
C LEU A 784 -10.07 -21.41 -59.34
N THR A 785 -9.09 -22.13 -59.90
CA THR A 785 -9.17 -23.58 -60.15
C THR A 785 -9.65 -24.41 -58.95
N PRO A 786 -9.13 -24.28 -57.71
CA PRO A 786 -9.59 -25.08 -56.58
C PRO A 786 -11.06 -24.83 -56.23
N VAL A 787 -11.59 -23.64 -56.52
CA VAL A 787 -13.00 -23.30 -56.27
C VAL A 787 -13.91 -24.08 -57.20
N PHE A 788 -13.57 -24.13 -58.49
CA PHE A 788 -14.34 -24.87 -59.49
C PHE A 788 -14.23 -26.39 -59.30
N GLU A 789 -13.07 -26.94 -58.94
CA GLU A 789 -12.91 -28.37 -58.60
C GLU A 789 -13.76 -28.76 -57.41
N GLY A 790 -13.72 -27.95 -56.36
CA GLY A 790 -14.48 -28.23 -55.15
C GLY A 790 -15.98 -28.10 -55.33
N LEU A 791 -16.44 -27.12 -56.13
CA LEU A 791 -17.85 -26.99 -56.48
C LEU A 791 -18.32 -28.18 -57.32
N ALA A 792 -17.55 -28.59 -58.33
CA ALA A 792 -17.85 -29.77 -59.14
C ALA A 792 -17.90 -31.03 -58.25
N PHE A 793 -16.95 -31.19 -57.33
CA PHE A 793 -16.94 -32.29 -56.38
C PHE A 793 -18.16 -32.30 -55.45
N LYS A 794 -18.62 -31.14 -54.97
CA LYS A 794 -19.87 -31.05 -54.20
C LYS A 794 -21.09 -31.42 -55.03
N CYS A 795 -21.17 -30.98 -56.29
CA CYS A 795 -22.26 -31.37 -57.19
C CYS A 795 -22.31 -32.90 -57.40
N ILE A 796 -21.15 -33.54 -57.60
CA ILE A 796 -21.02 -35.00 -57.70
C ILE A 796 -21.50 -35.68 -56.41
N LYS A 797 -21.03 -35.20 -55.25
CA LYS A 797 -21.41 -35.77 -53.95
C LYS A 797 -22.92 -35.64 -53.69
N LEU A 798 -23.56 -34.57 -54.14
CA LEU A 798 -25.01 -34.41 -54.04
C LEU A 798 -25.77 -35.34 -54.98
N GLN A 799 -25.29 -35.54 -56.21
CA GLN A 799 -25.91 -36.44 -57.17
C GLN A 799 -25.83 -37.91 -56.75
N LEU A 800 -24.74 -38.29 -56.08
CA LEU A 800 -24.54 -39.63 -55.52
C LEU A 800 -25.09 -39.78 -54.09
N GLY A 801 -25.51 -38.68 -53.45
CA GLY A 801 -25.97 -38.63 -52.07
C GLY A 801 -27.47 -38.88 -51.93
N GLY A 802 -27.88 -39.49 -50.81
CA GLY A 802 -29.29 -39.67 -50.47
C GLY A 802 -29.99 -38.39 -49.95
N GLU A 803 -31.23 -38.52 -49.49
CA GLU A 803 -32.07 -37.39 -49.01
C GLU A 803 -31.39 -36.52 -47.95
N ALA A 804 -30.58 -37.11 -47.06
CA ALA A 804 -29.83 -36.37 -46.04
C ALA A 804 -28.81 -35.38 -46.65
N ALA A 805 -28.12 -35.76 -47.72
CA ALA A 805 -27.17 -34.89 -48.42
C ALA A 805 -27.89 -33.73 -49.13
N GLN A 806 -29.11 -33.96 -49.61
CA GLN A 806 -29.93 -32.91 -50.20
C GLN A 806 -30.46 -31.91 -49.16
N ALA A 807 -30.79 -32.38 -47.95
CA ALA A 807 -31.19 -31.50 -46.85
C ALA A 807 -30.03 -30.59 -46.38
N GLU A 808 -28.82 -31.14 -46.26
CA GLU A 808 -27.61 -30.37 -45.93
C GLU A 808 -27.18 -29.42 -47.06
N ALA A 809 -27.57 -29.70 -48.31
CA ALA A 809 -27.17 -28.89 -49.46
C ALA A 809 -27.73 -27.46 -49.44
N TRP A 810 -28.96 -27.31 -48.94
CA TRP A 810 -29.66 -26.03 -48.95
C TRP A 810 -28.97 -24.96 -48.09
N SER A 811 -28.25 -25.36 -47.02
CA SER A 811 -27.54 -24.42 -46.15
C SER A 811 -26.40 -23.71 -46.89
N TRP A 812 -25.57 -24.46 -47.62
CA TRP A 812 -24.45 -23.87 -48.36
C TRP A 812 -24.90 -23.27 -49.70
N LEU A 813 -25.96 -23.77 -50.33
CA LEU A 813 -26.54 -23.13 -51.53
C LEU A 813 -27.11 -21.75 -51.21
N ALA A 814 -27.81 -21.60 -50.07
CA ALA A 814 -28.35 -20.32 -49.62
C ALA A 814 -27.25 -19.29 -49.27
N ALA A 815 -26.06 -19.76 -48.90
CA ALA A 815 -24.93 -18.89 -48.58
C ALA A 815 -24.24 -18.29 -49.82
N ASN A 816 -24.58 -18.76 -51.02
CA ASN A 816 -24.09 -18.23 -52.29
C ASN A 816 -25.20 -17.49 -53.06
N GLN A 817 -24.85 -16.39 -53.69
CA GLN A 817 -25.72 -15.50 -54.45
C GLN A 817 -26.18 -16.16 -55.75
N LEU A 818 -27.25 -16.94 -55.66
CA LEU A 818 -28.15 -17.20 -56.78
C LEU A 818 -29.12 -16.02 -56.87
N SER A 819 -29.07 -15.25 -57.95
CA SER A 819 -29.95 -14.10 -58.18
C SER A 819 -31.44 -14.47 -58.34
N SER A 820 -31.78 -15.76 -58.33
CA SER A 820 -33.16 -16.23 -58.22
C SER A 820 -33.21 -17.69 -57.76
N VAL A 821 -33.29 -17.94 -56.45
CA VAL A 821 -33.72 -19.24 -55.95
C VAL A 821 -35.21 -19.38 -56.30
N ILE A 822 -35.50 -19.95 -57.47
CA ILE A 822 -36.88 -20.32 -57.83
C ILE A 822 -37.14 -21.65 -57.13
N THR A 823 -37.69 -21.57 -55.90
CA THR A 823 -38.28 -22.71 -55.20
C THR A 823 -39.61 -23.09 -55.86
N THR A 824 -39.55 -23.59 -57.08
CA THR A 824 -40.63 -24.41 -57.62
C THR A 824 -40.62 -25.76 -56.91
N LYS A 825 -41.78 -26.36 -56.64
CA LYS A 825 -41.91 -27.69 -56.00
C LYS A 825 -41.23 -28.84 -56.76
N GLU A 826 -40.56 -28.55 -57.87
CA GLU A 826 -39.98 -29.50 -58.82
C GLU A 826 -38.45 -29.39 -58.93
N SER A 827 -37.79 -28.39 -58.34
CA SER A 827 -36.32 -28.27 -58.39
C SER A 827 -35.66 -28.93 -57.17
N SER A 828 -34.84 -29.95 -57.44
CA SER A 828 -34.03 -30.61 -56.41
C SER A 828 -32.79 -29.77 -56.07
N ALA A 829 -32.20 -29.96 -54.88
CA ALA A 829 -30.98 -29.26 -54.48
C ALA A 829 -29.81 -29.53 -55.46
N THR A 830 -29.81 -30.70 -56.10
CA THR A 830 -28.86 -31.08 -57.16
C THR A 830 -29.00 -30.17 -58.39
N ASP A 831 -30.21 -29.87 -58.83
CA ASP A 831 -30.44 -29.03 -60.02
C ASP A 831 -29.94 -27.60 -59.80
N GLU A 832 -30.15 -27.08 -58.59
CA GLU A 832 -29.72 -25.73 -58.23
C GLU A 832 -28.19 -25.64 -58.06
N ALA A 833 -27.54 -26.68 -57.55
CA ALA A 833 -26.07 -26.76 -57.50
C ALA A 833 -25.45 -26.78 -58.91
N TRP A 834 -26.05 -27.53 -59.84
CA TRP A 834 -25.63 -27.56 -61.24
C TRP A 834 -25.83 -26.22 -61.95
N ARG A 835 -26.94 -25.51 -61.67
CA ARG A 835 -27.15 -24.14 -62.14
C ARG A 835 -26.12 -23.16 -61.58
N LEU A 836 -25.77 -23.29 -60.30
CA LEU A 836 -24.74 -22.43 -59.71
C LEU A 836 -23.39 -22.62 -60.42
N LEU A 837 -22.98 -23.86 -60.69
CA LEU A 837 -21.79 -24.17 -61.48
C LEU A 837 -21.85 -23.58 -62.90
N SER A 838 -22.99 -23.69 -63.60
CA SER A 838 -23.15 -23.13 -64.94
C SER A 838 -23.04 -21.60 -64.94
N THR A 839 -23.69 -20.92 -63.98
CA THR A 839 -23.61 -19.45 -63.87
C THR A 839 -22.20 -18.95 -63.56
N TYR A 840 -21.44 -19.65 -62.71
CA TYR A 840 -20.05 -19.26 -62.42
C TYR A 840 -19.13 -19.46 -63.62
N LEU A 841 -19.28 -20.55 -64.38
CA LEU A 841 -18.50 -20.78 -65.60
C LEU A 841 -18.79 -19.75 -66.69
N GLU A 842 -20.05 -19.29 -66.81
CA GLU A 842 -20.43 -18.20 -67.70
C GLU A 842 -19.87 -16.84 -67.25
N ARG A 843 -19.91 -16.57 -65.94
CA ARG A 843 -19.47 -15.29 -65.36
C ARG A 843 -17.96 -15.09 -65.38
N TYR A 844 -17.19 -16.17 -65.24
CA TYR A 844 -15.72 -16.12 -65.12
C TYR A 844 -15.03 -16.87 -66.26
N GLN A 845 -15.00 -16.26 -67.46
CA GLN A 845 -14.31 -16.81 -68.63
C GLN A 845 -12.83 -16.36 -68.69
N VAL A 846 -11.93 -17.30 -69.01
CA VAL A 846 -10.49 -17.06 -69.21
C VAL A 846 -10.10 -17.49 -70.62
N GLN A 847 -9.12 -16.81 -71.22
CA GLN A 847 -8.65 -17.00 -72.60
C GLN A 847 -8.30 -18.44 -73.01
N ASN A 848 -7.95 -19.31 -72.05
CA ASN A 848 -7.62 -20.74 -72.29
C ASN A 848 -8.64 -21.72 -71.67
N ASN A 849 -9.81 -21.24 -71.24
CA ASN A 849 -10.92 -22.06 -70.71
C ASN A 849 -10.55 -23.17 -69.70
N LEU A 850 -9.52 -22.90 -68.91
CA LEU A 850 -8.94 -23.79 -67.89
C LEU A 850 -10.00 -24.31 -66.90
N TYR A 851 -11.02 -23.51 -66.59
CA TYR A 851 -12.07 -23.90 -65.64
C TYR A 851 -13.02 -24.96 -66.21
N HIS A 852 -13.36 -24.89 -67.51
CA HIS A 852 -14.17 -25.93 -68.15
C HIS A 852 -13.41 -27.26 -68.21
N HIS A 853 -12.14 -27.22 -68.62
CA HIS A 853 -11.26 -28.38 -68.60
C HIS A 853 -11.20 -29.02 -67.20
N CYS A 854 -10.93 -28.19 -66.18
CA CYS A 854 -10.81 -28.60 -64.79
C CYS A 854 -12.07 -29.29 -64.25
N VAL A 855 -13.25 -28.72 -64.51
CA VAL A 855 -14.55 -29.31 -64.12
C VAL A 855 -14.82 -30.62 -64.85
N ILE A 856 -14.61 -30.67 -66.17
CA ILE A 856 -14.82 -31.88 -66.99
C ILE A 856 -13.89 -32.99 -66.53
N ASN A 857 -12.60 -32.68 -66.36
CA ASN A 857 -11.60 -33.64 -65.87
C ASN A 857 -12.00 -34.21 -64.50
N LYS A 858 -12.52 -33.35 -63.60
CA LYS A 858 -13.00 -33.80 -62.29
C LYS A 858 -14.22 -34.71 -62.40
N LEU A 859 -15.20 -34.39 -63.26
CA LEU A 859 -16.39 -35.22 -63.45
C LEU A 859 -16.05 -36.61 -64.02
N LEU A 860 -15.20 -36.64 -65.05
CA LEU A 860 -14.76 -37.88 -65.67
C LEU A 860 -13.94 -38.74 -64.71
N SER A 861 -13.10 -38.13 -63.86
CA SER A 861 -12.33 -38.86 -62.83
C SER A 861 -13.20 -39.59 -61.80
N HIS A 862 -14.45 -39.15 -61.61
CA HIS A 862 -15.43 -39.78 -60.72
C HIS A 862 -16.46 -40.65 -61.46
N GLY A 863 -16.31 -40.83 -62.78
CA GLY A 863 -17.21 -41.66 -63.60
C GLY A 863 -18.62 -41.08 -63.77
N VAL A 864 -18.80 -39.77 -63.61
CA VAL A 864 -20.10 -39.11 -63.78
C VAL A 864 -20.28 -38.69 -65.24
N PRO A 865 -21.42 -39.02 -65.90
CA PRO A 865 -21.67 -38.59 -67.27
C PRO A 865 -21.76 -37.06 -67.34
N LEU A 866 -21.15 -36.47 -68.38
CA LEU A 866 -21.10 -35.02 -68.54
C LEU A 866 -22.49 -34.46 -68.90
N PRO A 867 -22.96 -33.37 -68.25
CA PRO A 867 -24.21 -32.73 -68.63
C PRO A 867 -24.16 -32.14 -70.05
N ASN A 868 -25.27 -32.26 -70.79
CA ASN A 868 -25.38 -31.75 -72.16
C ASN A 868 -25.04 -30.26 -72.31
N TRP A 869 -25.40 -29.43 -71.32
CA TRP A 869 -25.06 -28.00 -71.36
C TRP A 869 -23.56 -27.75 -71.30
N LEU A 870 -22.80 -28.56 -70.54
CA LEU A 870 -21.36 -28.45 -70.38
C LEU A 870 -20.62 -28.98 -71.61
N ILE A 871 -21.11 -30.07 -72.20
CA ILE A 871 -20.61 -30.58 -73.48
C ILE A 871 -20.81 -29.52 -74.57
N ASN A 872 -22.00 -28.92 -74.64
CA ASN A 872 -22.31 -27.91 -75.64
C ASN A 872 -21.54 -26.60 -75.44
N SER A 873 -21.25 -26.21 -74.20
CA SER A 873 -20.42 -25.03 -73.93
C SER A 873 -18.96 -25.29 -74.30
N TYR A 874 -18.42 -26.47 -73.98
CA TYR A 874 -17.02 -26.81 -74.24
C TYR A 874 -16.75 -27.19 -75.71
N LYS A 875 -17.72 -27.79 -76.43
CA LYS A 875 -17.64 -28.04 -77.89
C LYS A 875 -17.41 -26.75 -78.68
N LYS A 876 -18.03 -25.64 -78.26
CA LYS A 876 -17.84 -24.31 -78.88
C LYS A 876 -16.46 -23.72 -78.62
N VAL A 877 -15.77 -24.23 -77.61
CA VAL A 877 -14.52 -23.68 -77.07
C VAL A 877 -13.32 -24.46 -77.58
N ASP A 878 -13.24 -25.77 -77.27
CA ASP A 878 -12.15 -26.65 -77.70
C ASP A 878 -12.63 -28.11 -77.75
N ALA A 879 -13.10 -28.54 -78.92
CA ALA A 879 -13.54 -29.91 -79.15
C ALA A 879 -12.38 -30.92 -79.21
N ALA A 880 -11.17 -30.48 -79.57
CA ALA A 880 -10.00 -31.35 -79.68
C ALA A 880 -9.45 -31.74 -78.30
N GLU A 881 -9.53 -30.83 -77.33
CA GLU A 881 -9.23 -31.15 -75.93
C GLU A 881 -10.27 -32.06 -75.28
N LEU A 882 -11.57 -31.85 -75.57
CA LEU A 882 -12.63 -32.73 -75.09
C LEU A 882 -12.44 -34.18 -75.56
N LEU A 883 -12.05 -34.35 -76.83
CA LEU A 883 -11.75 -35.66 -77.39
C LEU A 883 -10.57 -36.34 -76.67
N ARG A 884 -9.51 -35.58 -76.36
CA ARG A 884 -8.38 -36.07 -75.57
C ARG A 884 -8.80 -36.47 -74.16
N LEU A 885 -9.71 -35.72 -73.53
CA LEU A 885 -10.25 -36.07 -72.21
C LEU A 885 -11.06 -37.37 -72.26
N TYR A 886 -11.93 -37.57 -73.24
CA TYR A 886 -12.66 -38.84 -73.39
C TYR A 886 -11.74 -40.03 -73.61
N LEU A 887 -10.67 -39.86 -74.40
CA LEU A 887 -9.65 -40.88 -74.60
C LEU A 887 -8.89 -41.21 -73.31
N ASN A 888 -8.53 -40.21 -72.50
CA ASN A 888 -7.82 -40.42 -71.25
C ASN A 888 -8.63 -41.21 -70.20
N TYR A 889 -9.97 -41.22 -70.31
CA TYR A 889 -10.88 -41.92 -69.40
C TYR A 889 -11.56 -43.14 -70.04
N ASP A 890 -11.04 -43.63 -71.18
CA ASP A 890 -11.54 -44.81 -71.90
C ASP A 890 -13.04 -44.73 -72.33
N LEU A 891 -13.59 -43.53 -72.51
CA LEU A 891 -14.95 -43.30 -72.99
C LEU A 891 -15.03 -43.34 -74.52
N LEU A 892 -14.80 -44.54 -75.09
CA LEU A 892 -14.65 -44.74 -76.53
C LEU A 892 -15.92 -44.44 -77.34
N GLU A 893 -17.12 -44.77 -76.81
CA GLU A 893 -18.40 -44.53 -77.48
C GLU A 893 -18.68 -43.02 -77.64
N GLU A 894 -18.57 -42.26 -76.56
CA GLU A 894 -18.76 -40.80 -76.56
C GLU A 894 -17.68 -40.08 -77.40
N ALA A 895 -16.45 -40.61 -77.41
CA ALA A 895 -15.40 -40.11 -78.28
C ALA A 895 -15.71 -40.34 -79.77
N VAL A 896 -16.24 -41.51 -80.14
CA VAL A 896 -16.67 -41.84 -81.52
C VAL A 896 -17.79 -40.91 -81.97
N ASP A 897 -18.76 -40.66 -81.10
CA ASP A 897 -19.88 -39.78 -81.40
C ASP A 897 -19.42 -38.32 -81.52
N LEU A 898 -18.50 -37.86 -80.66
CA LEU A 898 -17.90 -36.53 -80.78
C LEU A 898 -17.08 -36.36 -82.07
N VAL A 899 -16.29 -37.35 -82.49
CA VAL A 899 -15.58 -37.31 -83.80
C VAL A 899 -16.58 -37.24 -84.94
N SER A 900 -17.63 -38.08 -84.89
CA SER A 900 -18.65 -38.13 -85.94
C SER A 900 -19.35 -36.78 -86.09
N GLU A 901 -19.74 -36.16 -84.98
CA GLU A 901 -20.35 -34.83 -84.95
C GLU A 901 -19.36 -33.73 -85.37
N TYR A 902 -18.09 -33.83 -84.96
CA TYR A 902 -17.07 -32.83 -85.32
C TYR A 902 -16.74 -32.87 -86.81
N VAL A 903 -16.64 -34.06 -87.40
CA VAL A 903 -16.48 -34.25 -88.85
C VAL A 903 -17.71 -33.71 -89.59
N ASP A 904 -18.92 -34.02 -89.14
CA ASP A 904 -20.14 -33.47 -89.72
C ASP A 904 -20.19 -31.92 -89.62
N ALA A 905 -19.71 -31.36 -88.52
CA ALA A 905 -19.63 -29.91 -88.29
C ALA A 905 -18.63 -29.22 -89.23
N VAL A 906 -17.44 -29.81 -89.43
CA VAL A 906 -16.47 -29.32 -90.41
C VAL A 906 -17.05 -29.40 -91.84
N LEU A 907 -17.85 -30.44 -92.13
CA LEU A 907 -18.58 -30.60 -93.39
C LEU A 907 -19.81 -29.67 -93.53
N GLY A 908 -20.11 -28.83 -92.53
CA GLY A 908 -21.14 -27.80 -92.57
C GLY A 908 -22.45 -28.13 -91.86
N LYS A 909 -22.61 -29.33 -91.30
CA LYS A 909 -23.81 -29.72 -90.53
C LYS A 909 -23.60 -29.38 -89.06
N GLY A 910 -24.27 -28.35 -88.54
CA GLY A 910 -24.18 -27.99 -87.13
C GLY A 910 -22.87 -27.29 -86.73
N HIS A 911 -22.19 -26.64 -87.67
CA HIS A 911 -20.92 -25.92 -87.44
C HIS A 911 -20.97 -24.89 -86.28
N GLN A 912 -22.15 -24.32 -86.00
CA GLN A 912 -22.38 -23.39 -84.89
C GLN A 912 -22.23 -24.04 -83.50
N TYR A 913 -22.44 -25.35 -83.38
CA TYR A 913 -22.28 -26.08 -82.12
C TYR A 913 -20.81 -26.29 -81.73
N PHE A 914 -19.89 -26.17 -82.69
CA PHE A 914 -18.45 -26.34 -82.50
C PHE A 914 -17.64 -25.04 -82.60
N GLY A 915 -18.33 -23.88 -82.63
CA GLY A 915 -17.66 -22.58 -82.73
C GLY A 915 -16.95 -22.33 -84.08
N ILE A 916 -17.29 -23.12 -85.11
CA ILE A 916 -16.65 -23.01 -86.44
C ILE A 916 -17.36 -21.91 -87.24
N GLU A 917 -16.65 -20.79 -87.47
CA GLU A 917 -17.17 -19.63 -88.22
C GLU A 917 -17.43 -19.96 -89.70
N PHE A 918 -16.52 -20.71 -90.32
CA PHE A 918 -16.61 -21.09 -91.73
C PHE A 918 -16.40 -22.59 -91.90
N PRO A 919 -17.42 -23.34 -92.36
CA PRO A 919 -17.26 -24.75 -92.68
C PRO A 919 -16.41 -24.94 -93.96
N LEU A 920 -16.03 -26.18 -94.24
CA LEU A 920 -15.20 -26.55 -95.38
C LEU A 920 -15.80 -26.00 -96.69
N SER A 921 -15.17 -24.97 -97.24
CA SER A 921 -15.55 -24.33 -98.50
C SER A 921 -14.30 -23.86 -99.25
N ALA A 922 -14.40 -23.72 -100.57
CA ALA A 922 -13.26 -23.31 -101.41
C ALA A 922 -12.75 -21.88 -101.13
N THR A 923 -13.42 -21.11 -100.27
CA THR A 923 -13.14 -19.69 -99.97
C THR A 923 -12.71 -19.44 -98.52
N ALA A 924 -12.86 -20.43 -97.63
CA ALA A 924 -12.56 -20.29 -96.21
C ALA A 924 -11.21 -20.95 -95.86
N PRO A 925 -10.54 -20.51 -94.77
CA PRO A 925 -9.39 -21.23 -94.24
C PRO A 925 -9.78 -22.66 -93.81
N MET A 926 -8.88 -23.63 -94.02
CA MET A 926 -9.13 -25.02 -93.64
C MET A 926 -9.12 -25.18 -92.12
N VAL A 927 -10.20 -25.73 -91.56
CA VAL A 927 -10.25 -26.19 -90.17
C VAL A 927 -9.56 -27.55 -90.09
N TRP A 928 -8.56 -27.67 -89.23
CA TRP A 928 -7.80 -28.91 -89.06
C TRP A 928 -8.48 -29.83 -88.04
N LEU A 929 -8.71 -31.08 -88.41
CA LEU A 929 -9.12 -32.13 -87.47
C LEU A 929 -7.91 -32.55 -86.60
N PRO A 930 -8.12 -32.94 -85.33
CA PRO A 930 -7.07 -33.46 -84.46
C PRO A 930 -6.72 -34.90 -84.86
N TYR A 931 -6.04 -35.07 -85.99
CA TYR A 931 -5.70 -36.37 -86.57
C TYR A 931 -4.97 -37.28 -85.58
N SER A 932 -4.03 -36.75 -84.80
CA SER A 932 -3.27 -37.53 -83.81
C SER A 932 -4.16 -38.16 -82.75
N SER A 933 -5.20 -37.46 -82.29
CA SER A 933 -6.13 -37.99 -81.29
C SER A 933 -7.19 -38.90 -81.91
N ILE A 934 -7.56 -38.67 -83.17
CA ILE A 934 -8.43 -39.60 -83.94
C ILE A 934 -7.70 -40.92 -84.21
N ASP A 935 -6.41 -40.87 -84.55
CA ASP A 935 -5.58 -42.06 -84.77
C ASP A 935 -5.43 -42.86 -83.46
N GLN A 936 -5.26 -42.18 -82.33
CA GLN A 936 -5.27 -42.80 -81.00
C GLN A 936 -6.62 -43.47 -80.68
N LEU A 937 -7.74 -42.85 -81.04
CA LEU A 937 -9.08 -43.44 -80.88
C LEU A 937 -9.23 -44.71 -81.72
N LEU A 938 -8.79 -44.68 -82.98
CA LEU A 938 -8.82 -45.84 -83.88
C LEU A 938 -7.92 -46.98 -83.37
N GLN A 939 -6.76 -46.64 -82.78
CA GLN A 939 -5.88 -47.62 -82.14
C GLN A 939 -6.56 -48.25 -80.92
N ALA A 940 -7.11 -47.44 -80.00
CA ALA A 940 -7.79 -47.94 -78.80
C ALA A 940 -9.00 -48.83 -79.13
N LEU A 941 -9.77 -48.50 -80.18
CA LEU A 941 -10.86 -49.33 -80.68
C LEU A 941 -10.35 -50.67 -81.28
N GLY A 942 -9.15 -50.68 -81.86
CA GLY A 942 -8.52 -51.84 -82.46
C GLY A 942 -7.86 -52.82 -81.47
N GLU A 943 -7.42 -52.35 -80.30
CA GLU A 943 -6.72 -53.16 -79.29
C GLU A 943 -7.60 -54.28 -78.71
N ASN A 944 -8.93 -54.11 -78.68
CA ASN A 944 -9.91 -55.12 -78.25
C ASN A 944 -10.68 -55.74 -79.44
N SER A 945 -9.97 -56.43 -80.33
CA SER A 945 -10.53 -57.09 -81.53
C SER A 945 -11.64 -58.13 -81.28
N ALA A 946 -11.88 -58.54 -80.02
CA ALA A 946 -12.94 -59.50 -79.65
C ALA A 946 -14.33 -58.86 -79.50
N ASN A 947 -14.43 -57.53 -79.38
CA ASN A 947 -15.70 -56.86 -79.14
C ASN A 947 -16.33 -56.39 -80.46
N SER A 948 -17.39 -57.06 -80.92
CA SER A 948 -18.08 -56.73 -82.19
C SER A 948 -18.60 -55.29 -82.22
N HIS A 949 -18.86 -54.71 -81.05
CA HIS A 949 -19.29 -53.32 -80.90
C HIS A 949 -18.19 -52.32 -81.29
N ASN A 950 -16.94 -52.54 -80.83
CA ASN A 950 -15.81 -51.66 -81.15
C ASN A 950 -15.46 -51.65 -82.64
N LEU A 951 -15.63 -52.79 -83.32
CA LEU A 951 -15.46 -52.89 -84.77
C LEU A 951 -16.51 -52.07 -85.53
N ALA A 952 -17.77 -52.10 -85.08
CA ALA A 952 -18.83 -51.29 -85.68
C ALA A 952 -18.59 -49.79 -85.49
N LEU A 953 -18.10 -49.38 -84.31
CA LEU A 953 -17.74 -47.99 -84.02
C LEU A 953 -16.52 -47.53 -84.83
N SER A 954 -15.50 -48.38 -85.00
CA SER A 954 -14.33 -48.10 -85.85
C SER A 954 -14.74 -47.92 -87.32
N GLN A 955 -15.61 -48.79 -87.84
CA GLN A 955 -16.17 -48.65 -89.20
C GLN A 955 -16.94 -47.34 -89.37
N LYS A 956 -17.76 -46.95 -88.38
CA LYS A 956 -18.51 -45.68 -88.39
C LYS A 956 -17.58 -44.46 -88.54
N ILE A 957 -16.42 -44.45 -87.87
CA ILE A 957 -15.43 -43.36 -88.00
C ILE A 957 -14.75 -43.40 -89.37
N LEU A 958 -14.32 -44.59 -89.82
CA LEU A 958 -13.65 -44.74 -91.12
C LEU A 958 -14.54 -44.27 -92.27
N ASP A 959 -15.81 -44.66 -92.28
CA ASP A 959 -16.79 -44.22 -93.29
C ASP A 959 -16.95 -42.69 -93.31
N LYS A 960 -16.97 -42.06 -92.11
CA LYS A 960 -17.07 -40.60 -91.97
C LYS A 960 -15.79 -39.88 -92.40
N LEU A 961 -14.62 -40.43 -92.10
CA LEU A 961 -13.33 -39.89 -92.54
C LEU A 961 -13.16 -40.03 -94.05
N GLU A 962 -13.62 -41.12 -94.66
CA GLU A 962 -13.64 -41.29 -96.12
C GLU A 962 -14.55 -40.25 -96.80
N ASP A 963 -15.76 -40.01 -96.27
CA ASP A 963 -16.66 -38.94 -96.78
C ASP A 963 -16.01 -37.55 -96.62
N TYR A 964 -15.30 -37.32 -95.51
CA TYR A 964 -14.54 -36.09 -95.30
C TYR A 964 -13.40 -35.94 -96.32
N GLN A 965 -12.57 -36.96 -96.52
CA GLN A 965 -11.45 -36.94 -97.47
C GLN A 965 -11.92 -36.70 -98.91
N GLN A 966 -13.01 -37.36 -99.35
CA GLN A 966 -13.59 -37.12 -100.68
C GLN A 966 -14.05 -35.67 -100.86
N LYS A 967 -14.65 -35.06 -99.82
CA LYS A 967 -15.10 -33.66 -99.86
C LYS A 967 -13.95 -32.67 -99.77
N VAL A 968 -12.90 -32.96 -99.02
CA VAL A 968 -11.65 -32.17 -98.99
C VAL A 968 -10.95 -32.22 -100.35
N ASP A 969 -10.85 -33.39 -100.98
CA ASP A 969 -10.29 -33.55 -102.33
C ASP A 969 -11.07 -32.73 -103.37
N LYS A 970 -12.40 -32.70 -103.25
CA LYS A 970 -13.25 -31.87 -104.11
C LYS A 970 -13.05 -30.37 -103.84
N ALA A 971 -13.06 -29.96 -102.57
CA ALA A 971 -12.89 -28.56 -102.18
C ALA A 971 -11.49 -28.01 -102.50
N THR A 972 -10.43 -28.82 -102.37
CA THR A 972 -9.05 -28.46 -102.74
C THR A 972 -8.90 -28.34 -104.25
N ARG A 973 -9.50 -29.23 -105.05
CA ARG A 973 -9.56 -29.09 -106.52
C ARG A 973 -10.29 -27.80 -106.92
N ASP A 974 -11.42 -27.50 -106.29
CA ASP A 974 -12.19 -26.27 -106.55
C ASP A 974 -11.42 -25.00 -106.13
N LEU A 975 -10.63 -25.06 -105.05
CA LEU A 975 -9.76 -23.97 -104.60
C LEU A 975 -8.56 -23.76 -105.53
N LEU A 976 -7.94 -24.84 -106.02
CA LEU A 976 -6.86 -24.79 -107.02
C LEU A 976 -7.37 -24.25 -108.37
N TYR A 977 -8.58 -24.65 -108.77
CA TYR A 977 -9.23 -24.13 -109.98
C TYR A 977 -9.51 -22.62 -109.86
N ARG A 978 -9.95 -22.14 -108.69
CA ARG A 978 -10.18 -20.70 -108.41
C ARG A 978 -8.90 -19.88 -108.22
N ARG A 979 -7.77 -20.47 -107.82
CA ARG A 979 -6.45 -19.79 -107.72
C ARG A 979 -5.73 -19.66 -109.06
N ASN A 980 -6.06 -20.52 -110.02
CA ASN A 980 -5.50 -20.53 -111.37
C ASN A 980 -6.33 -19.72 -112.40
N LEU A 981 -7.46 -19.15 -111.95
CA LEU A 981 -8.24 -18.08 -112.60
C LEU A 981 -7.87 -16.74 -111.95
#